data_AF-A0A255TE53-F1
#
_entry.id   AF-A0A255TE53-F1
#
_cell.length_a   1.000
_cell.length_b   1.000
_cell.length_c   1.000
_cell.angle_alpha   90.00
_cell.angle_beta   90.00
_cell.angle_gamma   90.00
#
_symmetry.space_group_name_H-M   'P 1'
#
loop_
_entity.id
_entity.type
_entity.pdbx_description
1 polymer ?
#
loop_
_entity_poly.entity_id
_entity_poly.type
_entity_poly.pdbx_seq_one_letter_code
_entity_poly.pdbx_strand_id
1 'polypeptide(L)'
;MQDRVCYLSKDDLFVGHHIKMAGKRIQEVSKEGVPTDLEGIIELWHIKRIFEEGYRLQEWTDAEYEKLKSSTNGYNAIIANFFNGINPTIIKSEFELLEWTYKKTFGEIIDAYKLYRLIEPETLCEIVSKNNNYLREVLKCKGIVEKFKNVIREVLLNNVNSAHIILDKYVAKRDSHRDTDMHLPSNLTIDDKEQILINYLQSDDPNVNYVRLITQIKDDKNQIRLSPKTRLLAERLEKKLNEDLLNDPRTVTTHWSIGVQFIDEEGIAPVVLKINEKGAPTYTYSIPYIRECDNTRRVVNCISLFNWLNVHFLVNLINKRTEVDTMESLLIDKGRDSYPSYMKFDHKNRLSLYQLYAYEEVLKKNGSSFEKELKQFYEFHLRKEYDYPGLPINLPNVEDSALNKCRVLCPELDAVVHQYNTFVDEDEIDKDLIRLSKPIKVEEGHSLLANKYYEIAEGNNEIQGVLWEIIGSGNSILSHVDPFKEKNYHSLIELLENETNVLYSNYAEFQKSHLDFLTQQGIIGVNPDGCLYIVNQSTIKVLRSLWEYGVCSYWHYNDEERQVLDEMLAKGWLVKDNHLLSKPERDYFSYYLDNRKFTNGMAYRNHYMHGSTPPVSDENEHSIAYITFLKLLAILLLKIEDDLWLARRALVIHAINNTMY
;
A
#
# COMPACT_ATOMS: atom_id res chain seq x y z
N MET A 1 2.27 9.77 -41.03
CA MET A 1 2.28 10.45 -39.72
C MET A 1 3.04 11.74 -39.91
N GLN A 2 2.36 12.88 -39.80
CA GLN A 2 3.03 14.18 -39.73
C GLN A 2 3.54 14.32 -38.29
N ASP A 3 4.82 14.65 -38.11
CA ASP A 3 5.39 14.97 -36.81
C ASP A 3 4.75 16.26 -36.29
N ARG A 4 3.68 16.15 -35.50
CA ARG A 4 2.97 17.28 -34.89
C ARG A 4 3.25 17.38 -33.38
N VAL A 5 3.15 18.59 -32.82
CA VAL A 5 3.43 18.84 -31.41
C VAL A 5 2.34 18.24 -30.53
N CYS A 6 2.74 17.51 -29.49
CA CYS A 6 1.83 16.97 -28.50
C CYS A 6 2.32 17.27 -27.08
N TYR A 7 1.39 17.61 -26.20
CA TYR A 7 1.64 17.81 -24.78
C TYR A 7 0.71 16.93 -23.97
N LEU A 8 1.27 15.95 -23.27
CA LEU A 8 0.54 14.94 -22.50
C LEU A 8 0.48 15.28 -21.01
N SER A 9 1.64 15.51 -20.38
CA SER A 9 1.73 15.79 -18.94
C SER A 9 3.08 16.41 -18.57
N LYS A 10 3.21 16.82 -17.30
CA LYS A 10 4.45 17.39 -16.76
C LYS A 10 5.59 16.39 -16.64
N ASP A 11 5.25 15.12 -16.46
CA ASP A 11 6.18 14.02 -16.17
C ASP A 11 6.49 13.17 -17.41
N ASP A 12 6.15 13.69 -18.60
CA ASP A 12 6.39 12.98 -19.85
C ASP A 12 7.85 13.17 -20.29
N LEU A 13 8.56 12.05 -20.40
CA LEU A 13 9.98 12.00 -20.77
C LEU A 13 10.25 12.52 -22.19
N PHE A 14 9.22 12.60 -23.04
CA PHE A 14 9.34 13.12 -24.41
C PHE A 14 9.06 14.63 -24.54
N VAL A 15 8.74 15.32 -23.44
CA VAL A 15 8.44 16.76 -23.45
C VAL A 15 9.58 17.58 -24.07
N GLY A 16 10.84 17.20 -23.85
CA GLY A 16 12.01 17.84 -24.48
C GLY A 16 11.96 17.87 -26.01
N HIS A 17 11.54 16.77 -26.63
CA HIS A 17 11.39 16.67 -28.09
C HIS A 17 10.26 17.59 -28.59
N HIS A 18 9.12 17.59 -27.89
CA HIS A 18 7.96 18.41 -28.26
C HIS A 18 8.18 19.92 -28.03
N ILE A 19 8.98 20.33 -27.04
CA ILE A 19 9.37 21.74 -26.87
C ILE A 19 10.19 22.23 -28.08
N LYS A 20 11.13 21.41 -28.55
CA LYS A 20 11.94 21.73 -29.74
C LYS A 20 11.08 21.90 -30.99
N MET A 21 10.10 21.02 -31.16
CA MET A 21 9.13 21.14 -32.25
C MET A 21 8.21 22.35 -32.11
N ALA A 22 7.73 22.63 -30.89
CA ALA A 22 6.88 23.78 -30.61
C ALA A 22 7.55 25.11 -31.03
N GLY A 23 8.85 25.26 -30.73
CA GLY A 23 9.62 26.43 -31.16
C GLY A 23 9.67 26.59 -32.68
N LYS A 24 9.85 25.50 -33.43
CA LYS A 24 9.82 25.52 -34.92
C LYS A 24 8.42 25.87 -35.44
N ARG A 25 7.39 25.26 -34.87
CA ARG A 25 6.01 25.43 -35.32
C ARG A 25 5.48 26.84 -35.11
N ILE A 26 5.85 27.50 -34.01
CA ILE A 26 5.53 28.93 -33.78
C ILE A 26 6.12 29.80 -34.90
N GLN A 27 7.35 29.52 -35.32
CA GLN A 27 8.00 30.27 -36.40
C GLN A 27 7.32 30.02 -37.76
N GLU A 28 6.91 28.79 -38.04
CA GLU A 28 6.14 28.44 -39.25
C GLU A 28 4.79 29.18 -39.29
N VAL A 29 4.02 29.15 -38.21
CA VAL A 29 2.73 29.87 -38.10
C VAL A 29 2.92 31.38 -38.31
N SER A 30 4.02 31.95 -37.83
CA SER A 30 4.33 33.37 -38.03
C SER A 30 4.68 33.74 -39.49
N LYS A 31 5.13 32.77 -40.30
CA LYS A 31 5.58 32.96 -41.70
C LYS A 31 4.54 32.55 -42.73
N GLU A 32 3.89 31.41 -42.51
CA GLU A 32 3.01 30.73 -43.46
C GLU A 32 1.52 30.95 -43.16
N GLY A 33 1.20 31.46 -41.97
CA GLY A 33 -0.16 31.73 -41.53
C GLY A 33 -0.72 30.66 -40.59
N VAL A 34 -1.94 30.90 -40.12
CA VAL A 34 -2.63 30.03 -39.15
C VAL A 34 -3.15 28.77 -39.85
N PRO A 35 -3.01 27.57 -39.26
CA PRO A 35 -3.59 26.34 -39.79
C PRO A 35 -5.11 26.44 -39.99
N THR A 36 -5.64 25.80 -41.03
CA THR A 36 -7.09 25.76 -41.33
C THR A 36 -7.72 24.40 -41.04
N ASP A 37 -6.92 23.40 -40.70
CA ASP A 37 -7.34 22.04 -40.34
C ASP A 37 -7.51 21.87 -38.83
N LEU A 38 -8.41 20.98 -38.42
CA LEU A 38 -8.74 20.73 -37.00
C LEU A 38 -7.51 20.28 -36.19
N GLU A 39 -6.69 19.37 -36.74
CA GLU A 39 -5.46 18.91 -36.09
C GLU A 39 -4.46 20.04 -35.88
N GLY A 40 -4.34 20.96 -36.85
CA GLY A 40 -3.42 22.11 -36.77
C GLY A 40 -3.85 23.08 -35.67
N ILE A 41 -5.16 23.27 -35.48
CA ILE A 41 -5.69 24.11 -34.40
C ILE A 41 -5.52 23.44 -33.03
N ILE A 42 -5.70 22.12 -32.94
CA ILE A 42 -5.43 21.35 -31.71
C ILE A 42 -3.94 21.38 -31.35
N GLU A 43 -3.05 21.33 -32.35
CA GLU A 43 -1.61 21.47 -32.16
C GLU A 43 -1.24 22.83 -31.51
N LEU A 44 -1.90 23.93 -31.92
CA LEU A 44 -1.71 25.24 -31.28
C LEU A 44 -2.08 25.24 -29.80
N TRP A 45 -3.10 24.48 -29.41
CA TRP A 45 -3.48 24.32 -28.01
C TRP A 45 -2.39 23.60 -27.19
N HIS A 46 -1.78 22.55 -27.75
CA HIS A 46 -0.68 21.84 -27.09
C HIS A 46 0.56 22.73 -26.96
N ILE A 47 0.93 23.45 -28.01
CA ILE A 47 2.02 24.42 -27.99
C ILE A 47 1.79 25.44 -26.88
N LYS A 48 0.58 26.02 -26.82
CA LYS A 48 0.21 26.99 -25.79
C LYS A 48 0.44 26.43 -24.38
N ARG A 49 -0.06 25.20 -24.10
CA ARG A 49 0.09 24.57 -22.77
C ARG A 49 1.54 24.37 -22.36
N ILE A 50 2.43 23.99 -23.28
CA ILE A 50 3.86 23.84 -23.00
C ILE A 50 4.45 25.14 -22.43
N PHE A 51 4.13 26.28 -23.04
CA PHE A 51 4.66 27.58 -22.59
C PHE A 51 3.94 28.13 -21.34
N GLU A 52 2.65 27.84 -21.15
CA GLU A 52 1.91 28.20 -19.92
C GLU A 52 2.49 27.49 -18.68
N GLU A 53 2.96 26.25 -18.85
CA GLU A 53 3.54 25.44 -17.76
C GLU A 53 5.03 25.75 -17.50
N GLY A 54 5.62 26.71 -18.24
CA GLY A 54 6.98 27.19 -17.99
C GLY A 54 8.10 26.38 -18.63
N TYR A 55 7.80 25.45 -19.53
CA TYR A 55 8.81 24.60 -20.17
C TYR A 55 9.70 25.38 -21.15
N ARG A 56 11.01 25.14 -21.06
CA ARG A 56 12.03 25.82 -21.87
C ARG A 56 13.18 24.88 -22.20
N LEU A 57 13.66 24.94 -23.44
CA LEU A 57 14.93 24.31 -23.81
C LEU A 57 16.08 25.09 -23.15
N GLN A 58 17.02 24.37 -22.53
CA GLN A 58 18.21 24.98 -21.91
C GLN A 58 19.05 25.82 -22.91
N GLU A 59 18.96 25.50 -24.20
CA GLU A 59 19.64 26.23 -25.27
C GLU A 59 19.04 27.62 -25.57
N TRP A 60 17.79 27.89 -25.16
CA TRP A 60 17.14 29.18 -25.42
C TRP A 60 17.58 30.24 -24.42
N THR A 61 17.82 31.46 -24.89
CA THR A 61 18.03 32.63 -24.03
C THR A 61 16.72 33.15 -23.43
N ASP A 62 16.79 33.95 -22.35
CA ASP A 62 15.59 34.49 -21.69
C ASP A 62 14.75 35.33 -22.66
N ALA A 63 15.45 36.11 -23.50
CA ALA A 63 14.83 36.93 -24.54
C ALA A 63 14.13 36.10 -25.63
N GLU A 64 14.72 34.97 -26.04
CA GLU A 64 14.14 34.07 -27.04
C GLU A 64 12.91 33.35 -26.51
N TYR A 65 12.97 32.88 -25.26
CA TYR A 65 11.83 32.24 -24.60
C TYR A 65 10.64 33.18 -24.45
N GLU A 66 10.86 34.40 -23.96
CA GLU A 66 9.78 35.39 -23.80
C GLU A 66 9.20 35.83 -25.16
N LYS A 67 10.03 35.89 -26.21
CA LYS A 67 9.55 36.14 -27.58
C LYS A 67 8.66 35.02 -28.10
N LEU A 68 9.03 33.75 -27.91
CA LEU A 68 8.21 32.60 -28.30
C LEU A 68 6.91 32.55 -27.48
N LYS A 69 7.00 32.75 -26.17
CA LYS A 69 5.85 32.79 -25.26
C LYS A 69 4.87 33.91 -25.61
N SER A 70 5.35 35.12 -25.88
CA SER A 70 4.48 36.23 -26.28
C SER A 70 3.76 35.98 -27.61
N SER A 71 4.37 35.19 -28.51
CA SER A 71 3.78 34.82 -29.80
C SER A 71 2.59 33.86 -29.68
N THR A 72 2.46 33.12 -28.56
CA THR A 72 1.32 32.22 -28.32
C THR A 72 0.12 32.91 -27.68
N ASN A 73 0.25 34.16 -27.21
CA ASN A 73 -0.82 34.90 -26.53
C ASN A 73 -2.11 35.05 -27.38
N GLY A 74 -1.98 35.08 -28.71
CA GLY A 74 -3.11 35.18 -29.64
C GLY A 74 -3.85 33.85 -29.91
N TYR A 75 -3.28 32.71 -29.50
CA TYR A 75 -3.80 31.39 -29.90
C TYR A 75 -5.19 31.10 -29.32
N ASN A 76 -5.53 31.62 -28.13
CA ASN A 76 -6.87 31.45 -27.56
C ASN A 76 -7.97 32.00 -28.48
N ALA A 77 -7.77 33.20 -29.04
CA ALA A 77 -8.74 33.82 -29.93
C ALA A 77 -8.86 33.05 -31.25
N ILE A 78 -7.73 32.55 -31.77
CA ILE A 78 -7.68 31.73 -32.98
C ILE A 78 -8.47 30.43 -32.78
N ILE A 79 -8.17 29.68 -31.70
CA ILE A 79 -8.82 28.41 -31.38
C ILE A 79 -10.32 28.63 -31.16
N ALA A 80 -10.71 29.64 -30.37
CA ALA A 80 -12.11 29.93 -30.09
C ALA A 80 -12.90 30.32 -31.34
N ASN A 81 -12.33 31.14 -32.23
CA ASN A 81 -12.99 31.55 -33.47
C ASN A 81 -13.14 30.39 -34.44
N PHE A 82 -12.12 29.54 -34.57
CA PHE A 82 -12.16 28.35 -35.41
C PHE A 82 -13.29 27.43 -34.97
N PHE A 83 -13.29 26.99 -33.70
CA PHE A 83 -14.31 26.07 -33.19
C PHE A 83 -15.72 26.67 -33.23
N ASN A 84 -15.88 27.98 -33.05
CA ASN A 84 -17.19 28.64 -33.20
C ASN A 84 -17.71 28.67 -34.64
N GLY A 85 -16.83 28.58 -35.63
CA GLY A 85 -17.16 28.54 -37.06
C GLY A 85 -17.39 27.14 -37.62
N ILE A 86 -17.10 26.08 -36.86
CA ILE A 86 -17.28 24.70 -37.32
C ILE A 86 -18.77 24.39 -37.47
N ASN A 87 -19.14 23.78 -38.60
CA ASN A 87 -20.48 23.26 -38.82
C ASN A 87 -20.69 21.95 -38.03
N PRO A 88 -21.71 21.86 -37.15
CA PRO A 88 -22.00 20.66 -36.37
C PRO A 88 -22.11 19.37 -37.20
N THR A 89 -22.59 19.46 -38.44
CA THR A 89 -22.82 18.27 -39.29
C THR A 89 -21.55 17.56 -39.76
N ILE A 90 -20.39 18.25 -39.74
CA ILE A 90 -19.11 17.74 -40.25
C ILE A 90 -18.21 17.26 -39.09
N ILE A 91 -18.59 17.57 -37.84
CA ILE A 91 -17.77 17.27 -36.65
C ILE A 91 -17.53 15.79 -36.47
N LYS A 92 -18.53 14.96 -36.77
CA LYS A 92 -18.38 13.51 -36.66
C LYS A 92 -17.27 12.97 -37.55
N SER A 93 -17.26 13.35 -38.83
CA SER A 93 -16.25 12.89 -39.79
C SER A 93 -14.85 13.44 -39.45
N GLU A 94 -14.75 14.70 -39.06
CA GLU A 94 -13.49 15.30 -38.65
C GLU A 94 -12.94 14.65 -37.37
N PHE A 95 -13.82 14.40 -36.40
CA PHE A 95 -13.44 13.74 -35.16
C PHE A 95 -12.94 12.31 -35.38
N GLU A 96 -13.59 11.53 -36.26
CA GLU A 96 -13.16 10.15 -36.56
C GLU A 96 -11.74 10.11 -37.18
N LEU A 97 -11.38 11.13 -37.98
CA LEU A 97 -10.06 11.26 -38.62
C LEU A 97 -8.92 11.65 -37.67
N LEU A 98 -9.21 12.28 -36.54
CA LEU A 98 -8.19 12.73 -35.58
C LEU A 98 -7.34 11.57 -35.03
N GLU A 99 -6.05 11.83 -34.84
CA GLU A 99 -5.18 10.96 -34.04
C GLU A 99 -5.67 10.84 -32.59
N TRP A 100 -5.39 9.69 -31.95
CA TRP A 100 -5.89 9.36 -30.60
C TRP A 100 -5.61 10.47 -29.57
N THR A 101 -4.41 11.03 -29.58
CA THR A 101 -4.02 12.05 -28.61
C THR A 101 -4.76 13.37 -28.80
N TYR A 102 -5.12 13.70 -30.05
CA TYR A 102 -5.86 14.93 -30.36
C TYR A 102 -7.36 14.77 -30.12
N LYS A 103 -7.91 13.55 -30.18
CA LYS A 103 -9.29 13.25 -29.78
C LYS A 103 -9.55 13.62 -28.31
N LYS A 104 -8.57 13.38 -27.43
CA LYS A 104 -8.63 13.80 -26.02
C LYS A 104 -8.73 15.32 -25.92
N THR A 105 -7.78 16.02 -26.53
CA THR A 105 -7.69 17.49 -26.49
C THR A 105 -8.92 18.17 -27.09
N PHE A 106 -9.54 17.57 -28.12
CA PHE A 106 -10.78 18.07 -28.71
C PHE A 106 -11.90 18.22 -27.66
N GLY A 107 -12.07 17.22 -26.79
CA GLY A 107 -13.03 17.28 -25.68
C GLY A 107 -12.70 18.38 -24.68
N GLU A 108 -11.42 18.51 -24.31
CA GLU A 108 -10.93 19.53 -23.38
C GLU A 108 -11.17 20.95 -23.91
N ILE A 109 -10.96 21.19 -25.20
CA ILE A 109 -11.23 22.48 -25.86
C ILE A 109 -12.73 22.80 -25.82
N ILE A 110 -13.60 21.84 -26.16
CA ILE A 110 -15.05 22.05 -26.13
C ILE A 110 -15.53 22.41 -24.73
N ASP A 111 -15.01 21.74 -23.71
CA ASP A 111 -15.38 22.02 -22.33
C ASP A 111 -14.85 23.38 -21.84
N ALA A 112 -13.59 23.69 -22.16
CA ALA A 112 -12.95 24.95 -21.79
C ALA A 112 -13.68 26.19 -22.38
N TYR A 113 -14.12 26.10 -23.64
CA TYR A 113 -14.84 27.18 -24.31
C TYR A 113 -16.38 27.05 -24.23
N LYS A 114 -16.91 26.03 -23.54
CA LYS A 114 -18.34 25.74 -23.39
C LYS A 114 -19.09 25.61 -24.73
N LEU A 115 -18.45 25.02 -25.74
CA LEU A 115 -18.96 24.93 -27.11
C LEU A 115 -19.88 23.72 -27.34
N TYR A 116 -20.74 23.41 -26.36
CA TYR A 116 -21.56 22.19 -26.38
C TYR A 116 -22.56 22.12 -27.53
N ARG A 117 -22.92 23.27 -28.13
CA ARG A 117 -23.80 23.36 -29.32
C ARG A 117 -23.26 22.63 -30.55
N LEU A 118 -21.96 22.35 -30.55
CA LEU A 118 -21.27 21.66 -31.64
C LEU A 118 -21.54 20.16 -31.64
N ILE A 119 -21.93 19.59 -30.50
CA ILE A 119 -22.13 18.14 -30.35
C ILE A 119 -23.63 17.87 -30.31
N GLU A 120 -24.13 17.14 -31.31
CA GLU A 120 -25.48 16.58 -31.26
C GLU A 120 -25.53 15.36 -30.31
N PRO A 121 -26.59 15.19 -29.50
CA PRO A 121 -26.74 14.07 -28.57
C PRO A 121 -26.55 12.69 -29.22
N GLU A 122 -27.10 12.51 -30.42
CA GLU A 122 -27.03 11.28 -31.21
C GLU A 122 -25.59 11.00 -31.67
N THR A 123 -24.90 12.06 -32.13
CA THR A 123 -23.48 11.98 -32.52
C THR A 123 -22.61 11.59 -31.34
N LEU A 124 -22.83 12.16 -30.15
CA LEU A 124 -22.10 11.77 -28.94
C LEU A 124 -22.37 10.30 -28.58
N CYS A 125 -23.63 9.87 -28.61
CA CYS A 125 -24.02 8.50 -28.31
C CYS A 125 -23.27 7.50 -29.22
N GLU A 126 -23.24 7.76 -30.52
CA GLU A 126 -22.55 6.90 -31.48
C GLU A 126 -21.04 6.83 -31.28
N ILE A 127 -20.38 7.97 -31.02
CA ILE A 127 -18.92 8.00 -30.84
C ILE A 127 -18.52 7.26 -29.55
N VAL A 128 -19.24 7.53 -28.47
CA VAL A 128 -18.96 6.97 -27.13
C VAL A 128 -19.31 5.48 -27.05
N SER A 129 -20.36 5.03 -27.73
CA SER A 129 -20.75 3.62 -27.76
C SER A 129 -19.77 2.74 -28.56
N LYS A 130 -19.07 3.31 -29.55
CA LYS A 130 -18.08 2.58 -30.36
C LYS A 130 -16.77 2.30 -29.63
N ASN A 131 -16.37 3.17 -28.69
CA ASN A 131 -15.04 3.07 -28.05
C ASN A 131 -15.07 3.49 -26.57
N ASN A 132 -14.81 2.51 -25.68
CA ASN A 132 -14.83 2.72 -24.24
C ASN A 132 -13.72 3.68 -23.75
N ASN A 133 -12.59 3.76 -24.45
CA ASN A 133 -11.54 4.71 -24.12
C ASN A 133 -12.00 6.14 -24.39
N TYR A 134 -12.82 6.36 -25.42
CA TYR A 134 -13.38 7.69 -25.67
C TYR A 134 -14.41 8.07 -24.62
N LEU A 135 -15.24 7.13 -24.16
CA LEU A 135 -16.10 7.34 -22.99
C LEU A 135 -15.30 7.85 -21.79
N ARG A 136 -14.16 7.22 -21.49
CA ARG A 136 -13.27 7.68 -20.39
C ARG A 136 -12.76 9.10 -20.60
N GLU A 137 -12.38 9.49 -21.81
CA GLU A 137 -11.95 10.87 -22.09
C GLU A 137 -13.11 11.87 -21.95
N VAL A 138 -14.31 11.53 -22.43
CA VAL A 138 -15.51 12.37 -22.23
C VAL A 138 -15.83 12.55 -20.75
N LEU A 139 -15.67 11.50 -19.94
CA LEU A 139 -15.91 11.58 -18.49
C LEU A 139 -14.94 12.51 -17.77
N LYS A 140 -13.76 12.82 -18.34
CA LYS A 140 -12.87 13.85 -17.77
C LYS A 140 -13.39 15.28 -17.97
N CYS A 141 -14.29 15.50 -18.93
CA CYS A 141 -14.83 16.80 -19.29
C CYS A 141 -16.15 17.09 -18.53
N LYS A 142 -16.06 17.70 -17.35
CA LYS A 142 -17.19 17.89 -16.42
C LYS A 142 -18.41 18.56 -17.08
N GLY A 143 -18.22 19.59 -17.90
CA GLY A 143 -19.34 20.33 -18.48
C GLY A 143 -20.04 19.57 -19.60
N ILE A 144 -19.29 18.79 -20.41
CA ILE A 144 -19.86 17.85 -21.38
C ILE A 144 -20.68 16.79 -20.65
N VAL A 145 -20.15 16.20 -19.58
CA VAL A 145 -20.84 15.17 -18.79
C VAL A 145 -22.19 15.66 -18.27
N GLU A 146 -22.23 16.87 -17.70
CA GLU A 146 -23.48 17.39 -17.13
C GLU A 146 -24.48 17.83 -18.20
N LYS A 147 -23.99 18.37 -19.33
CA LYS A 147 -24.86 18.79 -20.44
C LYS A 147 -25.54 17.60 -21.11
N PHE A 148 -24.84 16.49 -21.30
CA PHE A 148 -25.32 15.28 -21.98
C PHE A 148 -25.60 14.11 -21.04
N LYS A 149 -25.90 14.40 -19.76
CA LYS A 149 -26.06 13.40 -18.70
C LYS A 149 -27.04 12.27 -18.99
N ASN A 150 -28.10 12.53 -19.75
CA ASN A 150 -29.08 11.50 -20.12
C ASN A 150 -28.49 10.49 -21.10
N VAL A 151 -27.80 10.97 -22.14
CA VAL A 151 -27.13 10.13 -23.14
C VAL A 151 -26.02 9.31 -22.48
N ILE A 152 -25.20 9.95 -21.65
CA ILE A 152 -24.06 9.28 -20.99
C ILE A 152 -24.56 8.21 -20.00
N ARG A 153 -25.65 8.49 -19.25
CA ARG A 153 -26.28 7.49 -18.38
C ARG A 153 -26.77 6.26 -19.16
N GLU A 154 -27.42 6.47 -20.30
CA GLU A 154 -27.90 5.38 -21.16
C GLU A 154 -26.75 4.53 -21.70
N VAL A 155 -25.69 5.18 -22.22
CA VAL A 155 -24.49 4.48 -22.70
C VAL A 155 -23.82 3.68 -21.58
N LEU A 156 -23.73 4.25 -20.37
CA LEU A 156 -23.15 3.55 -19.22
C LEU A 156 -23.94 2.29 -18.84
N LEU A 157 -25.27 2.34 -18.85
CA LEU A 157 -26.14 1.21 -18.52
C LEU A 157 -26.12 0.10 -19.56
N ASN A 158 -25.99 0.46 -20.84
CA ASN A 158 -26.04 -0.48 -21.97
C ASN A 158 -24.68 -1.11 -22.31
N ASN A 159 -23.57 -0.51 -21.85
CA ASN A 159 -22.23 -1.03 -22.10
C ASN A 159 -21.70 -1.81 -20.90
N VAL A 160 -21.42 -3.09 -21.10
CA VAL A 160 -20.85 -4.02 -20.10
C VAL A 160 -19.52 -3.50 -19.52
N ASN A 161 -18.68 -2.89 -20.36
CA ASN A 161 -17.36 -2.40 -19.95
C ASN A 161 -17.43 -1.10 -19.11
N SER A 162 -18.62 -0.54 -18.90
CA SER A 162 -18.83 0.57 -17.97
C SER A 162 -18.53 0.18 -16.52
N ALA A 163 -18.56 -1.11 -16.19
CA ALA A 163 -18.17 -1.61 -14.87
C ALA A 163 -16.71 -1.22 -14.54
N HIS A 164 -15.79 -1.28 -15.50
CA HIS A 164 -14.40 -0.87 -15.28
C HIS A 164 -14.30 0.60 -14.87
N ILE A 165 -15.12 1.48 -15.46
CA ILE A 165 -15.16 2.91 -15.11
C ILE A 165 -15.63 3.12 -13.66
N ILE A 166 -16.66 2.37 -13.24
CA ILE A 166 -17.16 2.43 -11.86
C ILE A 166 -16.07 1.95 -10.88
N LEU A 167 -15.41 0.84 -11.20
CA LEU A 167 -14.37 0.26 -10.36
C LEU A 167 -13.13 1.15 -10.26
N ASP A 168 -12.64 1.72 -11.36
CA ASP A 168 -11.49 2.63 -11.37
C ASP A 168 -11.77 3.95 -10.65
N LYS A 169 -13.05 4.35 -10.58
CA LYS A 169 -13.46 5.55 -9.87
C LYS A 169 -13.54 5.36 -8.36
N TYR A 170 -14.16 4.27 -7.91
CA TYR A 170 -14.54 4.11 -6.50
C TYR A 170 -13.77 3.04 -5.75
N VAL A 171 -13.14 2.09 -6.45
CA VAL A 171 -12.62 0.86 -5.84
C VAL A 171 -11.12 0.71 -6.05
N ALA A 172 -10.63 0.78 -7.29
CA ALA A 172 -9.23 0.51 -7.61
C ALA A 172 -8.30 1.48 -6.87
N LYS A 173 -7.21 0.93 -6.31
CA LYS A 173 -6.17 1.74 -5.67
C LYS A 173 -5.39 2.51 -6.75
N ARG A 174 -5.49 3.84 -6.74
CA ARG A 174 -4.75 4.71 -7.67
C ARG A 174 -3.35 4.96 -7.12
N ASP A 175 -2.34 4.34 -7.72
CA ASP A 175 -0.94 4.52 -7.33
C ASP A 175 -0.24 5.69 -8.06
N SER A 176 -0.96 6.51 -8.86
CA SER A 176 -0.34 7.66 -9.55
C SER A 176 -1.19 8.93 -9.55
N HIS A 177 -0.50 10.08 -9.50
CA HIS A 177 -1.04 11.41 -9.76
C HIS A 177 -1.52 11.63 -11.22
N ARG A 178 -1.45 10.61 -12.09
CA ARG A 178 -1.74 10.73 -13.52
C ARG A 178 -3.21 10.47 -13.91
N ASP A 179 -4.04 10.02 -12.98
CA ASP A 179 -5.46 9.84 -13.24
C ASP A 179 -6.25 11.12 -12.92
N THR A 180 -6.47 11.93 -13.95
CA THR A 180 -7.47 13.01 -13.96
C THR A 180 -8.82 12.50 -13.47
N ASP A 181 -9.43 13.21 -12.52
CA ASP A 181 -10.72 12.84 -11.93
C ASP A 181 -11.82 12.67 -12.99
N MET A 182 -12.33 11.44 -13.11
CA MET A 182 -13.49 11.16 -13.95
C MET A 182 -14.78 11.69 -13.29
N HIS A 183 -15.57 12.45 -14.03
CA HIS A 183 -16.89 12.93 -13.64
C HIS A 183 -17.97 11.98 -14.18
N LEU A 184 -18.79 11.43 -13.28
CA LEU A 184 -19.97 10.64 -13.67
C LEU A 184 -21.19 11.56 -13.76
N PRO A 185 -22.16 11.27 -14.63
CA PRO A 185 -23.32 12.12 -14.80
C PRO A 185 -24.15 12.17 -13.51
N SER A 186 -24.64 13.37 -13.16
CA SER A 186 -25.33 13.62 -11.88
C SER A 186 -26.64 12.83 -11.67
N ASN A 187 -27.23 12.34 -12.76
CA ASN A 187 -28.44 11.52 -12.77
C ASN A 187 -28.15 10.01 -12.62
N LEU A 188 -26.89 9.58 -12.50
CA LEU A 188 -26.52 8.18 -12.29
C LEU A 188 -26.71 7.79 -10.82
N THR A 189 -27.75 7.01 -10.55
CA THR A 189 -28.13 6.60 -9.20
C THR A 189 -27.24 5.48 -8.65
N ILE A 190 -27.39 5.16 -7.36
CA ILE A 190 -26.70 4.02 -6.74
C ILE A 190 -27.19 2.70 -7.35
N ASP A 191 -28.50 2.59 -7.58
CA ASP A 191 -29.11 1.42 -8.20
C ASP A 191 -28.62 1.24 -9.65
N ASP A 192 -28.46 2.33 -10.40
CA ASP A 192 -27.87 2.26 -11.75
C ASP A 192 -26.44 1.69 -11.71
N LYS A 193 -25.62 2.12 -10.73
CA LYS A 193 -24.24 1.61 -10.57
C LYS A 193 -24.22 0.15 -10.19
N GLU A 194 -25.08 -0.29 -9.26
CA GLU A 194 -25.21 -1.71 -8.92
C GLU A 194 -25.65 -2.51 -10.16
N GLN A 195 -26.59 -1.99 -10.95
CA GLN A 195 -27.05 -2.65 -12.17
C GLN A 195 -25.94 -2.79 -13.22
N ILE A 196 -25.10 -1.77 -13.41
CA ILE A 196 -23.92 -1.86 -14.30
C ILE A 196 -23.01 -3.01 -13.87
N LEU A 197 -22.77 -3.17 -12.57
CA LEU A 197 -21.94 -4.25 -12.03
C LEU A 197 -22.61 -5.62 -12.18
N ILE A 198 -23.93 -5.71 -11.96
CA ILE A 198 -24.70 -6.95 -12.19
C ILE A 198 -24.60 -7.36 -13.67
N ASN A 199 -24.79 -6.42 -14.59
CA ASN A 199 -24.67 -6.68 -16.04
C ASN A 199 -23.29 -7.23 -16.40
N TYR A 200 -22.24 -6.71 -15.77
CA TYR A 200 -20.88 -7.21 -15.94
C TYR A 200 -20.69 -8.62 -15.38
N LEU A 201 -21.17 -8.89 -14.17
CA LEU A 201 -21.12 -10.23 -13.56
C LEU A 201 -21.90 -11.29 -14.35
N GLN A 202 -22.91 -10.87 -15.11
CA GLN A 202 -23.73 -11.75 -15.95
C GLN A 202 -23.29 -11.78 -17.42
N SER A 203 -22.20 -11.10 -17.77
CA SER A 203 -21.66 -11.11 -19.12
C SER A 203 -21.02 -12.46 -19.48
N ASP A 204 -20.77 -12.68 -20.78
CA ASP A 204 -20.25 -13.96 -21.28
C ASP A 204 -18.79 -14.23 -20.88
N ASP A 205 -17.96 -13.18 -20.78
CA ASP A 205 -16.52 -13.28 -20.49
C ASP A 205 -16.03 -12.19 -19.50
N PRO A 206 -16.45 -12.25 -18.23
CA PRO A 206 -16.01 -11.29 -17.22
C PRO A 206 -14.57 -11.59 -16.78
N ASN A 207 -13.70 -10.58 -16.83
CA ASN A 207 -12.33 -10.71 -16.32
C ASN A 207 -12.33 -10.83 -14.79
N VAL A 208 -11.67 -11.89 -14.28
CA VAL A 208 -11.58 -12.26 -12.87
C VAL A 208 -11.03 -11.15 -11.97
N ASN A 209 -10.09 -10.33 -12.44
CA ASN A 209 -9.52 -9.25 -11.63
C ASN A 209 -10.57 -8.18 -11.30
N TYR A 210 -11.41 -7.81 -12.26
CA TYR A 210 -12.52 -6.88 -12.01
C TYR A 210 -13.61 -7.51 -11.14
N VAL A 211 -13.87 -8.82 -11.29
CA VAL A 211 -14.79 -9.53 -10.38
C VAL A 211 -14.27 -9.49 -8.93
N ARG A 212 -12.96 -9.69 -8.72
CA ARG A 212 -12.30 -9.52 -7.41
C ARG A 212 -12.41 -8.09 -6.87
N LEU A 213 -12.30 -7.08 -7.72
CA LEU A 213 -12.55 -5.70 -7.28
C LEU A 213 -14.00 -5.49 -6.84
N ILE A 214 -14.98 -6.10 -7.52
CA ILE A 214 -16.39 -6.02 -7.13
C ILE A 214 -16.61 -6.62 -5.73
N THR A 215 -15.98 -7.75 -5.40
CA THR A 215 -16.10 -8.36 -4.06
C THR A 215 -15.51 -7.46 -2.97
N GLN A 216 -14.55 -6.60 -3.32
CA GLN A 216 -13.86 -5.68 -2.42
C GLN A 216 -14.51 -4.29 -2.29
N ILE A 217 -15.70 -4.06 -2.86
CA ILE A 217 -16.39 -2.76 -2.73
C ILE A 217 -16.74 -2.48 -1.26
N LYS A 218 -16.32 -1.30 -0.77
CA LYS A 218 -16.78 -0.73 0.51
C LYS A 218 -18.08 0.04 0.29
N ASP A 219 -19.09 -0.24 1.10
CA ASP A 219 -20.37 0.47 1.00
C ASP A 219 -20.20 1.94 1.44
N ASP A 220 -20.47 2.86 0.52
CA ASP A 220 -20.59 4.30 0.77
C ASP A 220 -22.03 4.72 0.43
N LYS A 221 -22.72 5.30 1.43
CA LYS A 221 -24.12 5.73 1.33
C LYS A 221 -24.41 6.68 0.16
N ASN A 222 -23.42 7.44 -0.30
CA ASN A 222 -23.60 8.48 -1.32
C ASN A 222 -22.92 8.14 -2.65
N GLN A 223 -22.02 7.14 -2.68
CA GLN A 223 -21.19 6.88 -3.86
C GLN A 223 -21.48 5.54 -4.53
N ILE A 224 -21.43 4.45 -3.78
CA ILE A 224 -21.60 3.09 -4.29
C ILE A 224 -22.00 2.14 -3.16
N ARG A 225 -22.98 1.26 -3.42
CA ARG A 225 -23.46 0.27 -2.46
C ARG A 225 -23.88 -0.98 -3.19
N LEU A 226 -23.55 -2.15 -2.65
CA LEU A 226 -23.99 -3.43 -3.19
C LEU A 226 -24.97 -4.10 -2.24
N SER A 227 -26.02 -4.69 -2.78
CA SER A 227 -26.89 -5.59 -2.03
C SER A 227 -26.15 -6.89 -1.67
N PRO A 228 -26.53 -7.58 -0.57
CA PRO A 228 -25.96 -8.88 -0.22
C PRO A 228 -26.08 -9.92 -1.35
N LYS A 229 -27.15 -9.85 -2.16
CA LYS A 229 -27.37 -10.73 -3.29
C LYS A 229 -26.33 -10.52 -4.39
N THR A 230 -25.98 -9.28 -4.69
CA THR A 230 -24.95 -8.94 -5.69
C THR A 230 -23.56 -9.33 -5.22
N ARG A 231 -23.25 -9.14 -3.92
CA ARG A 231 -21.98 -9.63 -3.33
C ARG A 231 -21.83 -11.15 -3.46
N LEU A 232 -22.89 -11.90 -3.11
CA LEU A 232 -22.91 -13.35 -3.25
C LEU A 232 -22.77 -13.81 -4.72
N LEU A 233 -23.36 -13.07 -5.66
CA LEU A 233 -23.20 -13.34 -7.09
C LEU A 233 -21.73 -13.18 -7.51
N ALA A 234 -21.08 -12.09 -7.09
CA ALA A 234 -19.68 -11.83 -7.39
C ALA A 234 -18.75 -12.89 -6.78
N GLU A 235 -18.93 -13.24 -5.50
CA GLU A 235 -18.11 -14.27 -4.82
C GLU A 235 -18.23 -15.65 -5.47
N ARG A 236 -19.44 -16.05 -5.87
CA ARG A 236 -19.66 -17.34 -6.56
C ARG A 236 -19.03 -17.35 -7.94
N LEU A 237 -19.16 -16.25 -8.68
CA LEU A 237 -18.55 -16.11 -10.00
C LEU A 237 -17.02 -16.10 -9.89
N GLU A 238 -16.46 -15.39 -8.91
CA GLU A 238 -15.02 -15.37 -8.65
C GLU A 238 -14.47 -16.78 -8.42
N LYS A 239 -15.12 -17.57 -7.55
CA LYS A 239 -14.73 -18.96 -7.29
C LYS A 239 -14.78 -19.80 -8.56
N LYS A 240 -15.87 -19.71 -9.33
CA LYS A 240 -16.02 -20.44 -10.59
C LYS A 240 -14.92 -20.06 -11.60
N LEU A 241 -14.67 -18.76 -11.82
CA LEU A 241 -13.65 -18.30 -12.76
C LEU A 241 -12.24 -18.73 -12.32
N ASN A 242 -11.95 -18.73 -11.01
CA ASN A 242 -10.69 -19.24 -10.50
C ASN A 242 -10.53 -20.74 -10.77
N GLU A 243 -11.58 -21.55 -10.56
CA GLU A 243 -11.57 -22.99 -10.86
C GLU A 243 -11.42 -23.25 -12.36
N ASP A 244 -12.14 -22.51 -13.21
CA ASP A 244 -12.05 -22.61 -14.66
C ASP A 244 -10.62 -22.26 -15.14
N LEU A 245 -10.01 -21.21 -14.59
CA LEU A 245 -8.61 -20.84 -14.88
C LEU A 245 -7.63 -21.93 -14.43
N LEU A 246 -7.80 -22.49 -13.23
CA LEU A 246 -6.91 -23.55 -12.73
C LEU A 246 -7.00 -24.84 -13.56
N ASN A 247 -8.16 -25.11 -14.17
CA ASN A 247 -8.39 -26.29 -15.00
C ASN A 247 -8.05 -26.06 -16.49
N ASP A 248 -7.79 -24.83 -16.93
CA ASP A 248 -7.39 -24.54 -18.31
C ASP A 248 -5.96 -25.02 -18.56
N PRO A 249 -5.72 -25.87 -19.59
CA PRO A 249 -4.39 -26.41 -19.90
C PRO A 249 -3.37 -25.34 -20.31
N ARG A 250 -3.82 -24.12 -20.66
CA ARG A 250 -2.94 -22.98 -21.01
C ARG A 250 -2.48 -22.22 -19.78
N THR A 251 -3.09 -22.45 -18.62
CA THR A 251 -2.73 -21.77 -17.38
C THR A 251 -1.39 -22.26 -16.87
N VAL A 252 -0.46 -21.33 -16.70
CA VAL A 252 0.82 -21.61 -16.05
C VAL A 252 0.61 -21.49 -14.53
N THR A 253 0.62 -22.63 -13.84
CA THR A 253 0.58 -22.67 -12.38
C THR A 253 1.99 -22.72 -11.82
N THR A 254 2.31 -21.80 -10.91
CA THR A 254 3.55 -21.87 -10.13
C THR A 254 3.24 -22.39 -8.74
N HIS A 255 3.75 -23.57 -8.42
CA HIS A 255 3.57 -24.18 -7.10
C HIS A 255 4.70 -23.76 -6.17
N TRP A 256 4.33 -23.23 -5.00
CA TRP A 256 5.25 -22.93 -3.92
C TRP A 256 4.95 -23.88 -2.77
N SER A 257 6.00 -24.44 -2.17
CA SER A 257 5.86 -25.33 -1.03
C SER A 257 6.84 -24.91 0.07
N ILE A 258 6.37 -25.01 1.30
CA ILE A 258 7.15 -24.70 2.50
C ILE A 258 6.93 -25.82 3.49
N GLY A 259 8.01 -26.35 4.04
CA GLY A 259 7.99 -27.40 5.05
C GLY A 259 8.22 -26.83 6.43
N VAL A 260 7.54 -27.38 7.43
CA VAL A 260 7.87 -27.21 8.84
C VAL A 260 8.04 -28.60 9.44
N GLN A 261 9.17 -28.83 10.10
CA GLN A 261 9.49 -30.10 10.72
C GLN A 261 10.06 -29.87 12.12
N PHE A 262 9.62 -30.68 13.08
CA PHE A 262 10.21 -30.74 14.41
C PHE A 262 10.91 -32.09 14.55
N ILE A 263 12.19 -32.08 14.88
CA ILE A 263 13.04 -33.28 14.95
C ILE A 263 13.49 -33.52 16.38
N ASP A 264 13.41 -34.77 16.81
CA ASP A 264 13.87 -35.24 18.12
C ASP A 264 15.25 -35.88 17.99
N GLU A 265 16.25 -35.08 17.64
CA GLU A 265 17.64 -35.50 17.49
C GLU A 265 18.55 -34.51 18.25
N GLU A 266 19.48 -35.05 19.02
CA GLU A 266 20.45 -34.25 19.77
C GLU A 266 21.52 -33.63 18.86
N GLY A 267 22.10 -32.49 19.29
CA GLY A 267 23.19 -31.82 18.59
C GLY A 267 22.78 -30.97 17.37
N ILE A 268 21.48 -30.82 17.10
CA ILE A 268 20.97 -29.92 16.07
C ILE A 268 20.82 -28.49 16.64
N ALA A 269 21.19 -27.49 15.83
CA ALA A 269 20.90 -26.10 16.16
C ALA A 269 19.39 -25.87 16.38
N PRO A 270 18.98 -24.87 17.20
CA PRO A 270 17.57 -24.66 17.53
C PRO A 270 16.64 -24.53 16.32
N VAL A 271 17.13 -23.91 15.24
CA VAL A 271 16.45 -23.83 13.95
C VAL A 271 17.46 -23.98 12.81
N VAL A 272 17.10 -24.74 11.78
CA VAL A 272 17.88 -24.91 10.55
C VAL A 272 16.95 -24.83 9.34
N LEU A 273 17.32 -24.05 8.33
CA LEU A 273 16.65 -24.06 7.03
C LEU A 273 17.35 -25.07 6.11
N LYS A 274 16.61 -26.09 5.65
CA LYS A 274 17.11 -27.10 4.71
C LYS A 274 16.23 -27.15 3.47
N ILE A 275 16.80 -27.51 2.33
CA ILE A 275 16.03 -27.84 1.13
C ILE A 275 15.77 -29.34 1.18
N ASN A 276 14.49 -29.74 1.14
CA ASN A 276 14.14 -31.15 1.14
C ASN A 276 14.38 -31.80 -0.23
N GLU A 277 14.24 -33.12 -0.31
CA GLU A 277 14.44 -33.91 -1.55
C GLU A 277 13.54 -33.46 -2.72
N LYS A 278 12.42 -32.79 -2.42
CA LYS A 278 11.47 -32.24 -3.41
C LYS A 278 11.79 -30.80 -3.81
N GLY A 279 12.92 -30.24 -3.37
CA GLY A 279 13.34 -28.88 -3.67
C GLY A 279 12.63 -27.80 -2.83
N ALA A 280 11.87 -28.16 -1.81
CA ALA A 280 11.12 -27.21 -0.99
C ALA A 280 11.91 -26.75 0.25
N PRO A 281 11.94 -25.44 0.55
CA PRO A 281 12.52 -24.93 1.79
C PRO A 281 11.73 -25.46 2.99
N THR A 282 12.43 -26.13 3.91
CA THR A 282 11.90 -26.73 5.13
C THR A 282 12.59 -26.13 6.35
N TYR A 283 11.80 -25.53 7.24
CA TYR A 283 12.27 -25.09 8.54
C TYR A 283 12.25 -26.27 9.51
N THR A 284 13.43 -26.63 10.01
CA THR A 284 13.63 -27.71 10.96
C THR A 284 13.90 -27.15 12.35
N TYR A 285 13.09 -27.54 13.33
CA TYR A 285 13.17 -27.13 14.73
C TYR A 285 13.59 -28.28 15.65
N SER A 286 14.46 -27.99 16.61
CA SER A 286 14.93 -28.97 17.59
C SER A 286 13.92 -29.17 18.74
N ILE A 287 13.38 -30.38 18.88
CA ILE A 287 12.52 -30.75 20.02
C ILE A 287 13.31 -30.76 21.35
N PRO A 288 14.56 -31.27 21.41
CA PRO A 288 15.37 -31.20 22.63
C PRO A 288 15.50 -29.78 23.17
N TYR A 289 15.77 -28.79 22.31
CA TYR A 289 15.85 -27.38 22.71
C TYR A 289 14.53 -26.88 23.32
N ILE A 290 13.39 -27.25 22.75
CA ILE A 290 12.07 -26.86 23.25
C ILE A 290 11.76 -27.48 24.62
N ARG A 291 12.21 -28.73 24.87
CA ARG A 291 12.02 -29.40 26.16
C ARG A 291 12.79 -28.72 27.28
N GLU A 292 13.99 -28.23 26.99
CA GLU A 292 14.84 -27.50 27.94
C GLU A 292 14.34 -26.10 28.25
N CYS A 293 13.50 -25.52 27.38
CA CYS A 293 12.89 -24.21 27.62
C CYS A 293 11.89 -24.26 28.79
N ASP A 294 11.99 -23.27 29.67
CA ASP A 294 10.97 -22.96 30.65
C ASP A 294 9.72 -22.34 30.01
N ASN A 295 8.69 -22.07 30.82
CA ASN A 295 7.43 -21.51 30.35
C ASN A 295 7.63 -20.18 29.58
N THR A 296 8.38 -19.24 30.16
CA THR A 296 8.65 -17.95 29.54
C THR A 296 9.35 -18.12 28.19
N ARG A 297 10.39 -18.95 28.13
CA ARG A 297 11.15 -19.15 26.89
C ARG A 297 10.35 -19.88 25.82
N ARG A 298 9.37 -20.71 26.19
CA ARG A 298 8.42 -21.32 25.23
C ARG A 298 7.54 -20.28 24.53
N VAL A 299 7.16 -19.20 25.21
CA VAL A 299 6.46 -18.07 24.57
C VAL A 299 7.44 -17.21 23.76
N VAL A 300 8.64 -16.93 24.28
CA VAL A 300 9.69 -16.16 23.58
C VAL A 300 10.25 -16.89 22.35
N ASN A 301 10.00 -18.19 22.18
CA ASN A 301 10.29 -18.93 20.94
C ASN A 301 9.57 -18.34 19.72
N CYS A 302 8.45 -17.63 19.89
CA CYS A 302 7.83 -16.84 18.84
C CYS A 302 8.78 -15.81 18.22
N ILE A 303 9.71 -15.28 19.01
CA ILE A 303 10.77 -14.37 18.57
C ILE A 303 11.99 -15.19 18.14
N SER A 304 12.55 -15.98 19.06
CA SER A 304 13.87 -16.60 18.87
C SER A 304 13.90 -17.77 17.88
N LEU A 305 12.82 -18.54 17.73
CA LEU A 305 12.74 -19.64 16.76
C LEU A 305 11.95 -19.25 15.52
N PHE A 306 10.85 -18.53 15.68
CA PHE A 306 9.92 -18.27 14.58
C PHE A 306 10.11 -16.90 13.91
N ASN A 307 10.90 -16.01 14.51
CA ASN A 307 11.22 -14.68 13.98
C ASN A 307 9.97 -13.82 13.70
N TRP A 308 8.93 -13.94 14.53
CA TRP A 308 7.70 -13.16 14.38
C TRP A 308 7.86 -11.68 14.70
N LEU A 309 8.83 -11.33 15.55
CA LEU A 309 9.20 -9.96 15.87
C LEU A 309 10.70 -9.76 15.61
N ASN A 310 11.09 -8.55 15.20
CA ASN A 310 12.49 -8.20 15.00
C ASN A 310 13.15 -7.73 16.32
N VAL A 311 14.41 -7.30 16.23
CA VAL A 311 15.20 -6.80 17.38
C VAL A 311 14.67 -5.53 18.04
N HIS A 312 13.80 -4.78 17.36
CA HIS A 312 13.09 -3.59 17.89
C HIS A 312 11.64 -3.90 18.28
N PHE A 313 11.30 -5.19 18.43
CA PHE A 313 9.97 -5.70 18.72
C PHE A 313 8.88 -5.25 17.73
N LEU A 314 9.25 -5.00 16.47
CA LEU A 314 8.30 -4.78 15.37
C LEU A 314 7.90 -6.12 14.75
N VAL A 315 6.60 -6.33 14.50
CA VAL A 315 6.08 -7.58 13.93
C VAL A 315 6.54 -7.76 12.49
N ASN A 316 7.20 -8.88 12.22
CA ASN A 316 7.67 -9.28 10.88
C ASN A 316 6.55 -9.82 9.97
N LEU A 317 5.43 -10.25 10.55
CA LEU A 317 4.32 -10.88 9.82
C LEU A 317 3.42 -9.87 9.06
N ILE A 318 3.63 -8.57 9.24
CA ILE A 318 2.94 -7.51 8.50
C ILE A 318 3.29 -7.55 7.01
N ASN A 319 2.49 -6.87 6.20
CA ASN A 319 2.86 -6.63 4.81
C ASN A 319 3.88 -5.49 4.75
N LYS A 320 5.02 -5.71 4.08
CA LYS A 320 6.07 -4.71 3.90
C LYS A 320 6.13 -4.32 2.43
N ARG A 321 6.19 -3.01 2.12
CA ARG A 321 6.29 -2.52 0.74
C ARG A 321 7.54 -3.06 0.03
N THR A 322 8.62 -3.24 0.79
CA THR A 322 9.90 -3.77 0.32
C THR A 322 9.86 -5.23 -0.12
N GLU A 323 8.83 -5.97 0.30
CA GLU A 323 8.64 -7.37 -0.04
C GLU A 323 7.64 -7.58 -1.19
N VAL A 324 7.04 -6.51 -1.71
CA VAL A 324 6.10 -6.59 -2.84
C VAL A 324 6.89 -6.63 -4.14
N ASP A 325 6.69 -7.70 -4.90
CA ASP A 325 7.33 -7.84 -6.20
C ASP A 325 6.71 -6.87 -7.24
N THR A 326 7.54 -6.31 -8.12
CA THR A 326 7.08 -5.36 -9.15
C THR A 326 6.04 -5.98 -10.06
N MET A 327 6.21 -7.23 -10.51
CA MET A 327 5.21 -7.89 -11.35
C MET A 327 3.93 -8.14 -10.57
N GLU A 328 4.05 -8.55 -9.31
CA GLU A 328 2.89 -8.75 -8.44
C GLU A 328 2.08 -7.46 -8.27
N SER A 329 2.75 -6.33 -8.06
CA SER A 329 2.11 -5.02 -7.92
C SER A 329 1.38 -4.56 -9.19
N LEU A 330 1.86 -4.96 -10.38
CA LEU A 330 1.28 -4.58 -11.67
C LEU A 330 0.13 -5.48 -12.13
N LEU A 331 0.13 -6.75 -11.71
CA LEU A 331 -0.83 -7.76 -12.16
C LEU A 331 -2.01 -7.97 -11.19
N ILE A 332 -1.83 -7.64 -9.91
CA ILE A 332 -2.85 -7.83 -8.88
C ILE A 332 -3.52 -6.50 -8.56
N ASP A 333 -4.66 -6.25 -9.21
CA ASP A 333 -5.53 -5.13 -8.85
C ASP A 333 -6.08 -5.31 -7.44
N LYS A 334 -5.88 -4.29 -6.60
CA LYS A 334 -6.39 -4.26 -5.22
C LYS A 334 -7.28 -3.06 -5.00
N GLY A 335 -8.35 -3.28 -4.23
CA GLY A 335 -9.20 -2.21 -3.76
C GLY A 335 -8.43 -1.24 -2.86
N ARG A 336 -8.75 0.04 -2.93
CA ARG A 336 -8.19 1.11 -2.09
C ARG A 336 -8.30 0.80 -0.60
N ASP A 337 -9.44 0.25 -0.20
CA ASP A 337 -9.74 -0.15 1.18
C ASP A 337 -9.39 -1.61 1.46
N SER A 338 -8.60 -2.28 0.62
CA SER A 338 -8.12 -3.63 0.88
C SER A 338 -6.80 -3.61 1.64
N TYR A 339 -6.63 -4.55 2.58
CA TYR A 339 -5.34 -4.80 3.18
C TYR A 339 -4.40 -5.37 2.11
N PRO A 340 -3.15 -4.89 2.02
CA PRO A 340 -2.20 -5.33 1.01
C PRO A 340 -1.69 -6.75 1.31
N SER A 341 -2.49 -7.78 1.05
CA SER A 341 -2.12 -9.19 1.19
C SER A 341 -1.37 -9.71 -0.04
N TYR A 342 -0.07 -9.43 -0.13
CA TYR A 342 0.79 -9.89 -1.23
C TYR A 342 1.43 -11.26 -0.91
N MET A 343 2.08 -11.88 -1.88
CA MET A 343 2.57 -13.24 -1.83
C MET A 343 3.55 -13.48 -0.67
N LYS A 344 4.49 -12.54 -0.45
CA LYS A 344 5.41 -12.61 0.70
C LYS A 344 4.68 -12.51 2.04
N PHE A 345 3.65 -11.66 2.14
CA PHE A 345 2.79 -11.58 3.32
C PHE A 345 2.08 -12.91 3.57
N ASP A 346 1.46 -13.50 2.54
CA ASP A 346 0.76 -14.78 2.64
C ASP A 346 1.72 -15.91 3.02
N HIS A 347 2.92 -15.94 2.46
CA HIS A 347 3.95 -16.92 2.79
C HIS A 347 4.37 -16.86 4.26
N LYS A 348 4.69 -15.67 4.78
CA LYS A 348 5.07 -15.48 6.19
C LYS A 348 3.95 -15.90 7.13
N ASN A 349 2.71 -15.53 6.80
CA ASN A 349 1.55 -15.85 7.64
C ASN A 349 1.21 -17.34 7.60
N ARG A 350 1.26 -18.00 6.44
CA ARG A 350 1.09 -19.46 6.34
C ARG A 350 2.20 -20.21 7.07
N LEU A 351 3.45 -19.75 6.96
CA LEU A 351 4.56 -20.31 7.74
C LEU A 351 4.28 -20.20 9.25
N SER A 352 3.85 -19.03 9.73
CA SER A 352 3.51 -18.84 11.15
C SER A 352 2.40 -19.78 11.63
N LEU A 353 1.42 -20.08 10.78
CA LEU A 353 0.36 -21.04 11.08
C LEU A 353 0.91 -22.47 11.19
N TYR A 354 1.73 -22.90 10.23
CA TYR A 354 2.33 -24.24 10.26
C TYR A 354 3.30 -24.43 11.42
N GLN A 355 4.10 -23.39 11.73
CA GLN A 355 4.97 -23.35 12.91
C GLN A 355 4.14 -23.56 14.18
N LEU A 356 3.10 -22.76 14.37
CA LEU A 356 2.32 -22.82 15.61
C LEU A 356 1.50 -24.11 15.74
N TYR A 357 0.92 -24.59 14.63
CA TYR A 357 0.20 -25.87 14.61
C TYR A 357 1.12 -27.04 15.01
N ALA A 358 2.30 -27.15 14.39
CA ALA A 358 3.23 -28.22 14.72
C ALA A 358 3.88 -28.03 16.11
N TYR A 359 4.08 -26.79 16.56
CA TYR A 359 4.58 -26.48 17.89
C TYR A 359 3.60 -26.91 18.99
N GLU A 360 2.31 -26.67 18.79
CA GLU A 360 1.25 -27.08 19.71
C GLU A 360 1.21 -28.61 19.88
N GLU A 361 1.38 -29.37 18.79
CA GLU A 361 1.49 -30.83 18.84
C GLU A 361 2.74 -31.32 19.59
N VAL A 362 3.87 -30.61 19.47
CA VAL A 362 5.07 -30.91 20.26
C VAL A 362 4.85 -30.63 21.75
N LEU A 363 4.20 -29.51 22.09
CA LEU A 363 3.90 -29.18 23.48
C LEU A 363 2.93 -30.17 24.13
N LYS A 364 1.91 -30.62 23.39
CA LYS A 364 0.98 -31.67 23.82
C LYS A 364 1.69 -32.96 24.20
N LYS A 365 2.63 -33.41 23.35
CA LYS A 365 3.44 -34.61 23.63
C LYS A 365 4.31 -34.47 24.89
N ASN A 366 4.70 -33.25 25.22
CA ASN A 366 5.43 -32.93 26.45
C ASN A 366 4.50 -32.64 27.66
N GLY A 367 3.18 -32.88 27.53
CA GLY A 367 2.19 -32.71 28.62
C GLY A 367 1.71 -31.28 28.85
N SER A 368 2.02 -30.34 27.94
CA SER A 368 1.59 -28.95 27.99
C SER A 368 0.71 -28.58 26.79
N SER A 369 0.33 -27.31 26.68
CA SER A 369 -0.30 -26.76 25.47
C SER A 369 0.07 -25.29 25.37
N PHE A 370 0.06 -24.71 24.16
CA PHE A 370 0.48 -23.32 24.02
C PHE A 370 -0.44 -22.36 24.77
N GLU A 371 -1.73 -22.68 24.92
CA GLU A 371 -2.65 -21.93 25.76
C GLU A 371 -2.19 -21.94 27.22
N LYS A 372 -1.82 -23.10 27.78
CA LYS A 372 -1.30 -23.17 29.15
C LYS A 372 -0.02 -22.36 29.29
N GLU A 373 0.85 -22.40 28.29
CA GLU A 373 2.10 -21.62 28.32
C GLU A 373 1.81 -20.11 28.31
N LEU A 374 0.91 -19.63 27.45
CA LEU A 374 0.49 -18.22 27.39
C LEU A 374 -0.20 -17.76 28.68
N LYS A 375 -1.04 -18.60 29.28
CA LYS A 375 -1.70 -18.31 30.56
C LYS A 375 -0.68 -18.12 31.67
N GLN A 376 0.29 -19.03 31.78
CA GLN A 376 1.34 -18.92 32.79
C GLN A 376 2.22 -17.68 32.57
N PHE A 377 2.53 -17.38 31.31
CA PHE A 377 3.28 -16.19 30.95
C PHE A 377 2.53 -14.90 31.38
N TYR A 378 1.24 -14.79 31.09
CA TYR A 378 0.45 -13.63 31.47
C TYR A 378 0.25 -13.49 32.99
N GLU A 379 -0.19 -14.55 33.67
CA GLU A 379 -0.61 -14.48 35.07
C GLU A 379 0.55 -14.51 36.07
N PHE A 380 1.65 -15.19 35.74
CA PHE A 380 2.78 -15.37 36.65
C PHE A 380 4.03 -14.62 36.21
N HIS A 381 4.47 -14.74 34.96
CA HIS A 381 5.72 -14.10 34.50
C HIS A 381 5.59 -12.58 34.50
N LEU A 382 4.55 -12.01 33.87
CA LEU A 382 4.37 -10.55 33.83
C LEU A 382 4.24 -9.95 35.23
N ARG A 383 3.50 -10.62 36.13
CA ARG A 383 3.35 -10.20 37.51
C ARG A 383 4.67 -10.29 38.28
N LYS A 384 5.41 -11.39 38.17
CA LYS A 384 6.64 -11.61 38.92
C LYS A 384 7.76 -10.67 38.49
N GLU A 385 7.93 -10.46 37.19
CA GLU A 385 9.05 -9.71 36.65
C GLU A 385 8.77 -8.20 36.57
N TYR A 386 7.52 -7.78 36.37
CA TYR A 386 7.15 -6.37 36.15
C TYR A 386 6.12 -5.81 37.15
N ASP A 387 5.68 -6.61 38.12
CA ASP A 387 4.61 -6.25 39.07
C ASP A 387 3.27 -5.87 38.39
N TYR A 388 3.05 -6.36 37.17
CA TYR A 388 1.82 -6.11 36.43
C TYR A 388 0.62 -6.83 37.10
N PRO A 389 -0.42 -6.10 37.57
CA PRO A 389 -1.51 -6.66 38.36
C PRO A 389 -2.62 -7.28 37.50
N GLY A 390 -2.25 -7.98 36.41
CA GLY A 390 -3.19 -8.59 35.46
C GLY A 390 -4.20 -9.54 36.13
N LEU A 391 -5.47 -9.47 35.71
CA LEU A 391 -6.52 -10.37 36.20
C LEU A 391 -6.40 -11.74 35.51
N PRO A 392 -6.81 -12.84 36.15
CA PRO A 392 -6.75 -14.16 35.52
C PRO A 392 -7.51 -14.21 34.18
N ILE A 393 -6.91 -14.88 33.18
CA ILE A 393 -7.49 -15.07 31.84
C ILE A 393 -8.05 -16.48 31.67
N ASN A 394 -9.08 -16.59 30.85
CA ASN A 394 -9.77 -17.85 30.62
C ASN A 394 -9.51 -18.40 29.21
N LEU A 395 -8.49 -19.24 29.08
CA LEU A 395 -8.15 -19.89 27.82
C LEU A 395 -8.87 -21.24 27.65
N PRO A 396 -9.12 -21.68 26.41
CA PRO A 396 -9.88 -22.90 26.16
C PRO A 396 -9.15 -24.16 26.65
N ASN A 397 -9.91 -25.23 26.85
CA ASN A 397 -9.35 -26.52 27.20
C ASN A 397 -8.80 -27.23 25.95
N VAL A 398 -7.82 -28.11 26.16
CA VAL A 398 -7.16 -28.85 25.07
C VAL A 398 -8.16 -29.68 24.26
N GLU A 399 -9.16 -30.26 24.93
CA GLU A 399 -10.20 -31.15 24.36
C GLU A 399 -11.36 -30.41 23.67
N ASP A 400 -11.42 -29.07 23.75
CA ASP A 400 -12.49 -28.31 23.12
C ASP A 400 -12.39 -28.37 21.58
N SER A 401 -13.53 -28.36 20.88
CA SER A 401 -13.54 -28.24 19.41
C SER A 401 -12.96 -26.90 18.96
N ALA A 402 -12.37 -26.84 17.76
CA ALA A 402 -11.74 -25.60 17.27
C ALA A 402 -12.72 -24.42 17.27
N LEU A 403 -14.00 -24.67 16.99
CA LEU A 403 -15.07 -23.67 17.09
C LEU A 403 -15.22 -23.11 18.51
N ASN A 404 -15.26 -23.97 19.53
CA ASN A 404 -15.37 -23.53 20.92
C ASN A 404 -14.10 -22.79 21.36
N LYS A 405 -12.93 -23.27 20.94
CA LYS A 405 -11.66 -22.57 21.19
C LYS A 405 -11.68 -21.15 20.64
N CYS A 406 -12.18 -20.94 19.42
CA CYS A 406 -12.34 -19.60 18.84
C CYS A 406 -13.29 -18.70 19.66
N ARG A 407 -14.43 -19.25 20.11
CA ARG A 407 -15.43 -18.50 20.89
C ARG A 407 -14.94 -18.08 22.27
N VAL A 408 -14.00 -18.83 22.85
CA VAL A 408 -13.37 -18.51 24.13
C VAL A 408 -12.21 -17.53 23.95
N LEU A 409 -11.31 -17.76 22.98
CA LEU A 409 -10.12 -16.91 22.79
C LEU A 409 -10.45 -15.50 22.31
N CYS A 410 -11.48 -15.35 21.47
CA CYS A 410 -11.76 -14.07 20.83
C CYS A 410 -12.14 -12.97 21.85
N PRO A 411 -13.05 -13.18 22.83
CA PRO A 411 -13.28 -12.21 23.90
C PRO A 411 -12.07 -11.96 24.79
N GLU A 412 -11.20 -12.95 25.00
CA GLU A 412 -10.02 -12.81 25.87
C GLU A 412 -8.96 -11.87 25.27
N LEU A 413 -8.83 -11.83 23.94
CA LEU A 413 -7.98 -10.82 23.27
C LEU A 413 -8.42 -9.39 23.61
N ASP A 414 -9.73 -9.13 23.51
CA ASP A 414 -10.29 -7.82 23.88
C ASP A 414 -10.07 -7.55 25.38
N ALA A 415 -10.30 -8.56 26.23
CA ALA A 415 -10.14 -8.43 27.68
C ALA A 415 -8.69 -8.13 28.10
N VAL A 416 -7.69 -8.75 27.47
CA VAL A 416 -6.27 -8.52 27.76
C VAL A 416 -5.87 -7.08 27.41
N VAL A 417 -6.25 -6.57 26.23
CA VAL A 417 -5.95 -5.17 25.87
C VAL A 417 -6.67 -4.20 26.78
N HIS A 418 -7.92 -4.49 27.11
CA HIS A 418 -8.72 -3.63 27.98
C HIS A 418 -8.14 -3.54 29.40
N GLN A 419 -7.68 -4.66 29.94
CA GLN A 419 -6.95 -4.70 31.22
C GLN A 419 -5.65 -3.90 31.15
N TYR A 420 -4.86 -4.09 30.09
CA TYR A 420 -3.60 -3.37 29.94
C TYR A 420 -3.80 -1.87 29.77
N ASN A 421 -4.79 -1.45 28.99
CA ASN A 421 -5.11 -0.03 28.83
C ASN A 421 -5.56 0.60 30.15
N THR A 422 -6.35 -0.11 30.96
CA THR A 422 -6.74 0.37 32.28
C THR A 422 -5.51 0.56 33.18
N PHE A 423 -4.56 -0.37 33.13
CA PHE A 423 -3.29 -0.23 33.83
C PHE A 423 -2.46 0.97 33.36
N VAL A 424 -2.44 1.25 32.05
CA VAL A 424 -1.76 2.42 31.49
C VAL A 424 -2.37 3.73 31.99
N ASP A 425 -3.70 3.80 32.10
CA ASP A 425 -4.40 5.02 32.48
C ASP A 425 -4.40 5.26 34.00
N GLU A 426 -4.51 4.20 34.81
CA GLU A 426 -4.79 4.30 36.25
C GLU A 426 -3.67 3.76 37.16
N ASP A 427 -2.62 3.13 36.61
CA ASP A 427 -1.55 2.41 37.35
C ASP A 427 -2.07 1.26 38.23
N GLU A 428 -3.35 0.90 38.07
CA GLU A 428 -4.01 -0.21 38.75
C GLU A 428 -5.02 -0.90 37.83
N ILE A 429 -5.43 -2.13 38.19
CA ILE A 429 -6.45 -2.88 37.46
C ILE A 429 -7.61 -3.19 38.41
N ASP A 430 -8.64 -2.33 38.37
CA ASP A 430 -9.90 -2.54 39.08
C ASP A 430 -10.94 -3.22 38.17
N LYS A 431 -11.49 -4.36 38.65
CA LYS A 431 -12.52 -5.15 37.96
C LYS A 431 -13.82 -4.38 37.72
N ASP A 432 -14.26 -3.60 38.70
CA ASP A 432 -15.47 -2.81 38.62
C ASP A 432 -15.29 -1.63 37.67
N LEU A 433 -14.09 -1.01 37.65
CA LEU A 433 -13.76 0.03 36.67
C LEU A 433 -13.78 -0.52 35.25
N ILE A 434 -13.13 -1.66 35.01
CA ILE A 434 -13.14 -2.35 33.71
C ILE A 434 -14.59 -2.60 33.25
N ARG A 435 -15.44 -3.13 34.13
CA ARG A 435 -16.84 -3.41 33.81
C ARG A 435 -17.64 -2.15 33.42
N LEU A 436 -17.33 -1.01 34.03
CA LEU A 436 -18.02 0.26 33.78
C LEU A 436 -17.45 1.04 32.60
N SER A 437 -16.19 0.79 32.24
CA SER A 437 -15.51 1.43 31.12
C SER A 437 -15.99 0.91 29.77
N LYS A 438 -15.73 1.69 28.71
CA LYS A 438 -16.10 1.30 27.34
C LYS A 438 -15.17 0.21 26.85
N PRO A 439 -15.67 -0.86 26.19
CA PRO A 439 -14.80 -1.87 25.60
C PRO A 439 -13.84 -1.22 24.60
N ILE A 440 -12.55 -1.53 24.76
CA ILE A 440 -11.48 -1.07 23.88
C ILE A 440 -11.19 -2.18 22.87
N LYS A 441 -10.92 -1.78 21.63
CA LYS A 441 -10.45 -2.72 20.62
C LYS A 441 -8.96 -3.00 20.79
N VAL A 442 -8.51 -4.18 20.35
CA VAL A 442 -7.10 -4.55 20.41
C VAL A 442 -6.19 -3.51 19.73
N GLU A 443 -6.61 -2.97 18.59
CA GLU A 443 -5.87 -1.92 17.90
C GLU A 443 -5.84 -0.56 18.62
N GLU A 444 -6.73 -0.29 19.57
CA GLU A 444 -6.86 1.02 20.23
C GLU A 444 -6.10 1.09 21.57
N GLY A 445 -5.47 0.00 22.01
CA GLY A 445 -4.75 -0.03 23.29
C GLY A 445 -3.57 0.95 23.34
N HIS A 446 -3.45 1.66 24.47
CA HIS A 446 -2.36 2.59 24.75
C HIS A 446 -1.10 1.89 25.30
N SER A 447 0.04 2.58 25.18
CA SER A 447 1.33 2.21 25.75
C SER A 447 1.62 3.03 27.01
N LEU A 448 2.40 2.46 27.93
CA LEU A 448 2.99 3.18 29.08
C LEU A 448 4.01 4.24 28.65
N LEU A 449 4.57 4.10 27.45
CA LEU A 449 5.64 4.93 26.93
C LEU A 449 5.07 6.09 26.13
N ALA A 450 5.39 7.31 26.56
CA ALA A 450 5.27 8.46 25.69
C ALA A 450 6.23 8.31 24.51
N ASN A 451 5.76 8.62 23.30
CA ASN A 451 6.53 8.62 22.06
C ASN A 451 7.07 7.22 21.68
N LYS A 452 6.30 6.15 21.90
CA LYS A 452 6.76 4.78 21.64
C LYS A 452 7.21 4.59 20.19
N TYR A 453 6.39 5.05 19.25
CA TYR A 453 6.63 4.89 17.82
C TYR A 453 6.76 6.23 17.10
N TYR A 454 7.64 6.24 16.10
CA TYR A 454 7.82 7.34 15.16
C TYR A 454 7.47 6.84 13.77
N GLU A 455 6.50 7.48 13.13
CA GLU A 455 5.94 7.10 11.82
C GLU A 455 6.19 8.21 10.80
N ILE A 456 6.24 7.86 9.52
CA ILE A 456 6.40 8.87 8.46
C ILE A 456 5.16 9.78 8.43
N ALA A 457 5.39 11.10 8.46
CA ALA A 457 4.33 12.09 8.34
C ALA A 457 3.61 11.96 6.99
N GLU A 458 2.28 11.88 7.03
CA GLU A 458 1.45 11.70 5.84
C GLU A 458 1.61 12.89 4.88
N GLY A 459 1.90 12.62 3.61
CA GLY A 459 2.10 13.64 2.58
C GLY A 459 3.47 14.34 2.62
N ASN A 460 4.40 13.93 3.47
CA ASN A 460 5.76 14.46 3.44
C ASN A 460 6.57 13.85 2.29
N ASN A 461 6.66 14.60 1.18
CA ASN A 461 7.39 14.17 -0.02
C ASN A 461 8.91 14.18 0.16
N GLU A 462 9.46 14.95 1.11
CA GLU A 462 10.91 15.05 1.31
C GLU A 462 11.49 13.73 1.83
N ILE A 463 10.95 13.20 2.93
CA ILE A 463 11.42 11.92 3.48
C ILE A 463 11.12 10.75 2.53
N GLN A 464 9.98 10.77 1.83
CA GLN A 464 9.69 9.78 0.80
C GLN A 464 10.71 9.82 -0.33
N GLY A 465 11.09 11.03 -0.77
CA GLY A 465 12.18 11.25 -1.71
C GLY A 465 13.50 10.70 -1.18
N VAL A 466 13.89 11.03 0.06
CA VAL A 466 15.13 10.51 0.66
C VAL A 466 15.15 8.99 0.69
N LEU A 467 14.08 8.36 1.19
CA LEU A 467 13.98 6.90 1.29
C LEU A 467 14.04 6.23 -0.09
N TRP A 468 13.32 6.79 -1.07
CA TRP A 468 13.36 6.33 -2.46
C TRP A 468 14.76 6.45 -3.04
N GLU A 469 15.41 7.60 -2.85
CA GLU A 469 16.71 7.88 -3.45
C GLU A 469 17.82 6.98 -2.89
N ILE A 470 17.81 6.74 -1.58
CA ILE A 470 18.91 6.04 -0.92
C ILE A 470 18.73 4.53 -0.79
N ILE A 471 17.51 4.05 -0.51
CA ILE A 471 17.23 2.62 -0.22
C ILE A 471 16.36 1.98 -1.31
N GLY A 472 15.62 2.77 -2.11
CA GLY A 472 14.71 2.24 -3.13
C GLY A 472 15.39 1.25 -4.08
N SER A 473 14.84 0.04 -4.20
CA SER A 473 15.35 -0.99 -5.14
C SER A 473 15.09 -0.63 -6.62
N GLY A 474 14.13 0.27 -6.88
CA GLY A 474 13.92 0.89 -8.19
C GLY A 474 14.97 1.93 -8.56
N ASN A 475 15.88 2.27 -7.63
CA ASN A 475 16.86 3.33 -7.78
C ASN A 475 18.18 2.85 -8.39
N SER A 476 18.08 1.93 -9.36
CA SER A 476 19.21 1.47 -10.18
C SER A 476 19.96 2.65 -10.79
N ILE A 477 19.30 3.80 -10.98
CA ILE A 477 19.91 5.03 -11.46
C ILE A 477 21.09 5.47 -10.58
N LEU A 478 21.02 5.39 -9.25
CA LEU A 478 22.12 5.85 -8.38
C LEU A 478 23.12 4.74 -8.02
N SER A 479 22.72 3.47 -8.10
CA SER A 479 23.62 2.34 -7.87
C SER A 479 24.38 1.91 -9.14
N HIS A 480 23.87 2.24 -10.33
CA HIS A 480 24.48 1.92 -11.62
C HIS A 480 25.43 3.03 -12.10
N VAL A 481 26.64 3.02 -11.56
CA VAL A 481 27.72 3.98 -11.87
C VAL A 481 29.02 3.24 -12.21
N ASP A 482 29.83 3.80 -13.12
CA ASP A 482 31.15 3.24 -13.42
C ASP A 482 32.11 3.42 -12.22
N PRO A 483 32.98 2.44 -11.91
CA PRO A 483 33.19 1.14 -12.57
C PRO A 483 32.33 -0.01 -11.99
N PHE A 484 31.32 0.28 -11.16
CA PHE A 484 30.59 -0.72 -10.36
C PHE A 484 29.35 -1.31 -11.04
N LYS A 485 29.06 -0.95 -12.30
CA LYS A 485 27.88 -1.42 -13.05
C LYS A 485 27.74 -2.94 -13.06
N GLU A 486 28.84 -3.67 -13.20
CA GLU A 486 28.83 -5.14 -13.28
C GLU A 486 28.57 -5.83 -11.93
N LYS A 487 28.64 -5.10 -10.81
CA LYS A 487 28.41 -5.64 -9.45
C LYS A 487 26.92 -5.73 -9.09
N ASN A 488 26.04 -5.13 -9.89
CA ASN A 488 24.57 -5.23 -9.76
C ASN A 488 23.99 -4.85 -8.38
N TYR A 489 24.51 -3.79 -7.75
CA TYR A 489 23.92 -3.24 -6.53
C TYR A 489 22.50 -2.73 -6.75
N HIS A 490 21.60 -2.98 -5.79
CA HIS A 490 20.19 -2.66 -5.90
C HIS A 490 19.84 -1.26 -5.37
N SER A 491 20.73 -0.62 -4.61
CA SER A 491 20.50 0.70 -4.02
C SER A 491 21.81 1.47 -3.81
N LEU A 492 21.71 2.79 -3.65
CA LEU A 492 22.88 3.65 -3.37
C LEU A 492 23.53 3.27 -2.04
N ILE A 493 22.72 2.97 -1.02
CA ILE A 493 23.24 2.54 0.28
C ILE A 493 24.06 1.26 0.20
N GLU A 494 23.59 0.26 -0.55
CA GLU A 494 24.31 -1.00 -0.73
C GLU A 494 25.65 -0.77 -1.45
N LEU A 495 25.67 0.14 -2.43
CA LEU A 495 26.91 0.55 -3.10
C LEU A 495 27.88 1.21 -2.10
N LEU A 496 27.43 2.18 -1.30
CA LEU A 496 28.28 2.93 -0.36
C LEU A 496 28.76 2.11 0.85
N GLU A 497 28.04 1.07 1.26
CA GLU A 497 28.45 0.17 2.34
C GLU A 497 29.51 -0.85 1.88
N ASN A 498 29.49 -1.22 0.60
CA ASN A 498 30.41 -2.22 0.05
C ASN A 498 31.63 -1.61 -0.66
N GLU A 499 31.52 -0.38 -1.16
CA GLU A 499 32.56 0.26 -1.97
C GLU A 499 33.04 1.59 -1.37
N THR A 500 34.35 1.85 -1.47
CA THR A 500 35.02 2.99 -0.80
C THR A 500 35.37 4.15 -1.73
N ASN A 501 35.34 3.94 -3.06
CA ASN A 501 35.80 4.92 -4.07
C ASN A 501 34.69 5.30 -5.06
N VAL A 502 33.49 5.60 -4.55
CA VAL A 502 32.37 6.04 -5.38
C VAL A 502 32.49 7.54 -5.64
N LEU A 503 32.98 7.93 -6.83
CA LEU A 503 33.25 9.32 -7.18
C LEU A 503 31.99 10.03 -7.68
N TYR A 504 31.71 11.22 -7.14
CA TYR A 504 30.62 12.09 -7.62
C TYR A 504 30.78 12.47 -9.10
N SER A 505 32.02 12.60 -9.57
CA SER A 505 32.32 12.91 -10.98
C SER A 505 31.89 11.82 -11.98
N ASN A 506 31.70 10.58 -11.52
CA ASN A 506 31.33 9.46 -12.40
C ASN A 506 29.82 9.45 -12.72
N TYR A 507 29.03 10.26 -12.01
CA TYR A 507 27.60 10.39 -12.24
C TYR A 507 27.30 11.39 -13.35
N ALA A 508 26.27 11.11 -14.15
CA ALA A 508 25.74 12.02 -15.15
C ALA A 508 24.96 13.19 -14.50
N GLU A 509 24.82 14.31 -15.19
CA GLU A 509 24.17 15.53 -14.66
C GLU A 509 22.75 15.29 -14.11
N PHE A 510 21.96 14.43 -14.77
CA PHE A 510 20.63 14.09 -14.25
C PHE A 510 20.71 13.36 -12.91
N GLN A 511 21.68 12.44 -12.73
CA GLN A 511 21.91 11.69 -11.48
C GLN A 511 22.43 12.60 -10.36
N LYS A 512 23.29 13.57 -10.72
CA LYS A 512 23.85 14.54 -9.76
C LYS A 512 22.77 15.32 -9.02
N SER A 513 21.67 15.68 -9.69
CA SER A 513 20.56 16.39 -9.03
C SER A 513 19.96 15.62 -7.84
N HIS A 514 19.90 14.28 -7.93
CA HIS A 514 19.44 13.42 -6.85
C HIS A 514 20.47 13.28 -5.73
N LEU A 515 21.76 13.22 -6.07
CA LEU A 515 22.86 13.20 -5.09
C LEU A 515 22.97 14.53 -4.33
N ASP A 516 22.78 15.65 -5.03
CA ASP A 516 22.77 16.99 -4.44
C ASP A 516 21.60 17.15 -3.47
N PHE A 517 20.42 16.61 -3.81
CA PHE A 517 19.29 16.55 -2.88
C PHE A 517 19.64 15.76 -1.61
N LEU A 518 20.23 14.57 -1.71
CA LEU A 518 20.65 13.79 -0.54
C LEU A 518 21.73 14.50 0.30
N THR A 519 22.62 15.25 -0.37
CA THR A 519 23.67 16.03 0.29
C THR A 519 23.08 17.24 1.03
N GLN A 520 22.12 17.94 0.43
CA GLN A 520 21.38 19.04 1.07
C GLN A 520 20.62 18.56 2.31
N GLN A 521 20.10 17.34 2.28
CA GLN A 521 19.42 16.73 3.44
C GLN A 521 20.38 16.20 4.52
N GLY A 522 21.69 16.23 4.27
CA GLY A 522 22.72 15.78 5.21
C GLY A 522 22.80 14.26 5.36
N ILE A 523 22.30 13.51 4.37
CA ILE A 523 22.31 12.03 4.42
C ILE A 523 23.64 11.49 3.92
N ILE A 524 24.14 12.06 2.81
CA ILE A 524 25.44 11.74 2.22
C ILE A 524 26.31 12.99 2.13
N GLY A 525 27.63 12.81 2.06
CA GLY A 525 28.59 13.88 1.86
C GLY A 525 29.55 13.57 0.73
N VAL A 526 30.25 14.61 0.26
CA VAL A 526 31.34 14.49 -0.72
C VAL A 526 32.63 14.89 -0.02
N ASN A 527 33.61 13.98 0.01
CA ASN A 527 34.94 14.25 0.57
C ASN A 527 35.77 15.16 -0.35
N PRO A 528 36.88 15.76 0.14
CA PRO A 528 37.77 16.57 -0.71
C PRO A 528 38.31 15.84 -1.94
N ASP A 529 38.44 14.52 -1.87
CA ASP A 529 38.87 13.65 -2.97
C ASP A 529 37.75 13.36 -3.99
N GLY A 530 36.54 13.90 -3.79
CA GLY A 530 35.38 13.72 -4.66
C GLY A 530 34.58 12.43 -4.43
N CYS A 531 34.94 11.64 -3.41
CA CYS A 531 34.22 10.41 -3.04
C CYS A 531 32.98 10.68 -2.19
N LEU A 532 31.89 9.97 -2.49
CA LEU A 532 30.67 9.94 -1.70
C LEU A 532 30.86 9.11 -0.42
N TYR A 533 30.26 9.55 0.68
CA TYR A 533 30.24 8.81 1.94
C TYR A 533 28.94 9.05 2.71
N ILE A 534 28.62 8.13 3.64
CA ILE A 534 27.47 8.24 4.54
C ILE A 534 27.85 9.16 5.72
N VAL A 535 27.08 10.22 5.95
CA VAL A 535 27.37 11.20 7.00
C VAL A 535 27.20 10.60 8.39
N ASN A 536 26.11 9.85 8.60
CA ASN A 536 25.79 9.23 9.88
C ASN A 536 25.16 7.84 9.70
N GLN A 537 25.80 6.81 10.23
CA GLN A 537 25.31 5.43 10.17
C GLN A 537 24.02 5.20 10.99
N SER A 538 23.82 5.97 12.07
CA SER A 538 22.60 5.92 12.87
C SER A 538 21.39 6.43 12.08
N THR A 539 21.58 7.45 11.23
CA THR A 539 20.56 7.93 10.28
C THR A 539 20.14 6.83 9.32
N ILE A 540 21.09 6.10 8.78
CA ILE A 540 20.83 4.99 7.86
C ILE A 540 20.01 3.87 8.51
N LYS A 541 20.33 3.46 9.73
CA LYS A 541 19.58 2.42 10.45
C LYS A 541 18.12 2.82 10.69
N VAL A 542 17.89 4.08 11.07
CA VAL A 542 16.54 4.64 11.24
C VAL A 542 15.79 4.63 9.91
N LEU A 543 16.41 5.12 8.83
CA LEU A 543 15.80 5.12 7.49
C LEU A 543 15.47 3.70 7.00
N ARG A 544 16.32 2.70 7.25
CA ARG A 544 16.02 1.29 6.92
C ARG A 544 14.77 0.78 7.63
N SER A 545 14.63 1.05 8.93
CA SER A 545 13.43 0.64 9.67
C SER A 545 12.17 1.34 9.16
N LEU A 546 12.26 2.64 8.86
CA LEU A 546 11.16 3.40 8.25
C LEU A 546 10.81 2.88 6.85
N TRP A 547 11.79 2.48 6.05
CA TRP A 547 11.57 1.90 4.72
C TRP A 547 10.88 0.53 4.78
N GLU A 548 11.36 -0.36 5.67
CA GLU A 548 10.89 -1.73 5.77
C GLU A 548 9.56 -1.87 6.52
N TYR A 549 9.41 -1.18 7.65
CA TYR A 549 8.27 -1.31 8.55
C TYR A 549 7.34 -0.10 8.52
N GLY A 550 7.77 1.05 7.96
CA GLY A 550 7.01 2.31 8.03
C GLY A 550 7.08 3.01 9.39
N VAL A 551 7.82 2.43 10.36
CA VAL A 551 7.84 2.86 11.75
C VAL A 551 9.17 2.54 12.43
N CYS A 552 9.51 3.33 13.45
CA CYS A 552 10.63 3.12 14.37
C CYS A 552 10.14 3.03 15.82
N SER A 553 10.66 2.06 16.59
CA SER A 553 10.40 1.92 18.03
C SER A 553 11.42 2.72 18.84
N TYR A 554 11.07 3.93 19.29
CA TYR A 554 12.01 4.93 19.81
C TYR A 554 12.87 4.41 20.96
N TRP A 555 12.27 3.75 21.94
CA TRP A 555 12.94 3.31 23.17
C TRP A 555 13.86 2.10 22.99
N HIS A 556 13.83 1.44 21.83
CA HIS A 556 14.79 0.38 21.47
C HIS A 556 16.12 0.92 20.94
N TYR A 557 16.12 2.14 20.44
CA TYR A 557 17.29 2.78 19.85
C TYR A 557 18.24 3.33 20.91
N ASN A 558 19.53 3.38 20.57
CA ASN A 558 20.53 4.02 21.42
C ASN A 558 20.36 5.56 21.42
N ASP A 559 21.15 6.29 22.20
CA ASP A 559 21.01 7.75 22.32
C ASP A 559 21.26 8.49 20.99
N GLU A 560 22.23 8.04 20.18
CA GLU A 560 22.53 8.65 18.87
C GLU A 560 21.38 8.47 17.87
N GLU A 561 20.82 7.27 17.80
CA GLU A 561 19.70 6.91 16.93
C GLU A 561 18.41 7.63 17.37
N ARG A 562 18.21 7.82 18.69
CA ARG A 562 17.10 8.63 19.23
C ARG A 562 17.25 10.11 18.89
N GLN A 563 18.45 10.67 18.95
CA GLN A 563 18.70 12.04 18.52
C GLN A 563 18.33 12.24 17.05
N VAL A 564 18.69 11.28 16.17
CA VAL A 564 18.28 11.31 14.76
C VAL A 564 16.76 11.34 14.60
N LEU A 565 16.03 10.51 15.36
CA LEU A 565 14.56 10.50 15.32
C LEU A 565 13.97 11.84 15.75
N ASP A 566 14.53 12.46 16.78
CA ASP A 566 14.09 13.77 17.27
C ASP A 566 14.41 14.91 16.28
N GLU A 567 15.55 14.84 15.58
CA GLU A 567 15.89 15.76 14.48
C GLU A 567 14.93 15.60 13.28
N MET A 568 14.62 14.37 12.88
CA MET A 568 13.66 14.10 11.80
C MET A 568 12.25 14.55 12.16
N LEU A 569 11.84 14.38 13.42
CA LEU A 569 10.58 14.92 13.94
C LEU A 569 10.59 16.46 13.90
N ALA A 570 11.67 17.13 14.30
CA ALA A 570 11.78 18.58 14.26
C ALA A 570 11.73 19.14 12.81
N LYS A 571 12.21 18.37 11.84
CA LYS A 571 12.05 18.65 10.39
C LYS A 571 10.62 18.43 9.88
N GLY A 572 9.71 17.89 10.69
CA GLY A 572 8.35 17.55 10.27
C GLY A 572 8.26 16.30 9.39
N TRP A 573 9.31 15.47 9.35
CA TRP A 573 9.33 14.23 8.58
C TRP A 573 8.57 13.09 9.26
N LEU A 574 8.53 13.12 10.60
CA LEU A 574 7.94 12.07 11.42
C LEU A 574 6.79 12.62 12.27
N VAL A 575 5.90 11.72 12.67
CA VAL A 575 4.87 11.95 13.69
C VAL A 575 4.99 10.89 14.78
N LYS A 576 4.53 11.22 15.98
CA LYS A 576 4.59 10.33 17.13
C LYS A 576 3.32 9.52 17.27
N ASP A 577 3.47 8.31 17.79
CA ASP A 577 2.38 7.42 18.12
C ASP A 577 2.65 6.70 19.45
N ASN A 578 1.62 6.67 20.32
CA ASN A 578 1.67 6.17 21.69
C ASN A 578 0.76 4.95 21.91
N HIS A 579 0.26 4.30 20.85
CA HIS A 579 -0.44 3.03 21.00
C HIS A 579 0.54 1.89 21.34
N LEU A 580 0.02 0.81 21.91
CA LEU A 580 0.78 -0.41 22.22
C LEU A 580 1.38 -1.05 20.95
N LEU A 581 0.55 -1.13 19.91
CA LEU A 581 0.87 -1.62 18.57
C LEU A 581 1.12 -0.44 17.63
N SER A 582 2.13 -0.54 16.78
CA SER A 582 2.39 0.45 15.71
C SER A 582 1.27 0.46 14.65
N LYS A 583 1.11 1.51 13.85
CA LYS A 583 0.07 1.57 12.81
C LYS A 583 0.04 0.35 11.86
N PRO A 584 1.17 -0.16 11.33
CA PRO A 584 1.17 -1.37 10.52
C PRO A 584 0.73 -2.62 11.29
N GLU A 585 1.06 -2.72 12.58
CA GLU A 585 0.62 -3.82 13.45
C GLU A 585 -0.87 -3.73 13.76
N ARG A 586 -1.40 -2.54 14.05
CA ARG A 586 -2.85 -2.31 14.20
C ARG A 586 -3.61 -2.72 12.96
N ASP A 587 -3.06 -2.42 11.78
CA ASP A 587 -3.66 -2.79 10.50
C ASP A 587 -3.65 -4.31 10.28
N TYR A 588 -2.57 -4.98 10.69
CA TYR A 588 -2.47 -6.43 10.71
C TYR A 588 -3.50 -7.08 11.64
N PHE A 589 -3.71 -6.55 12.85
CA PHE A 589 -4.74 -7.02 13.77
C PHE A 589 -6.15 -6.77 13.23
N SER A 590 -6.43 -5.56 12.72
CA SER A 590 -7.73 -5.23 12.12
C SER A 590 -8.04 -6.14 10.93
N TYR A 591 -7.06 -6.46 10.09
CA TYR A 591 -7.22 -7.40 8.97
C TYR A 591 -7.73 -8.78 9.41
N TYR A 592 -7.26 -9.30 10.54
CA TYR A 592 -7.71 -10.60 11.05
C TYR A 592 -8.98 -10.53 11.89
N LEU A 593 -9.14 -9.48 12.69
CA LEU A 593 -10.21 -9.39 13.67
C LEU A 593 -11.50 -8.81 13.07
N ASP A 594 -11.45 -7.75 12.28
CA ASP A 594 -12.65 -7.07 11.76
C ASP A 594 -12.63 -6.82 10.23
N ASN A 595 -13.70 -6.22 9.73
CA ASN A 595 -13.85 -5.77 8.33
C ASN A 595 -14.21 -4.28 8.25
N ARG A 596 -13.93 -3.50 9.31
CA ARG A 596 -14.28 -2.08 9.34
C ARG A 596 -13.30 -1.25 8.52
N LYS A 597 -12.01 -1.51 8.73
CA LYS A 597 -10.94 -0.82 8.00
C LYS A 597 -10.81 -1.41 6.60
N PHE A 598 -10.64 -2.74 6.53
CA PHE A 598 -10.32 -3.45 5.29
C PHE A 598 -11.48 -4.26 4.72
N THR A 599 -11.73 -4.15 3.42
CA THR A 599 -12.84 -4.85 2.74
C THR A 599 -12.57 -6.33 2.52
N ASN A 600 -11.31 -6.73 2.42
CA ASN A 600 -10.85 -8.12 2.35
C ASN A 600 -10.38 -8.67 3.71
N GLY A 601 -10.75 -8.05 4.83
CA GLY A 601 -10.42 -8.56 6.16
C GLY A 601 -11.04 -9.93 6.42
N MET A 602 -10.31 -10.81 7.10
CA MET A 602 -10.78 -12.14 7.51
C MET A 602 -11.92 -12.06 8.53
N ALA A 603 -12.00 -10.95 9.27
CA ALA A 603 -13.10 -10.62 10.17
C ALA A 603 -13.46 -11.73 11.19
N TYR A 604 -12.47 -12.49 11.69
CA TYR A 604 -12.71 -13.63 12.56
C TYR A 604 -13.53 -13.25 13.80
N ARG A 605 -13.29 -12.08 14.41
CA ARG A 605 -14.10 -11.60 15.54
C ARG A 605 -15.58 -11.49 15.16
N ASN A 606 -15.89 -10.91 14.01
CA ASN A 606 -17.26 -10.78 13.54
C ASN A 606 -17.91 -12.15 13.28
N HIS A 607 -17.17 -13.08 12.66
CA HIS A 607 -17.66 -14.43 12.39
C HIS A 607 -17.98 -15.21 13.67
N TYR A 608 -17.12 -15.15 14.70
CA TYR A 608 -17.31 -15.94 15.92
C TYR A 608 -18.15 -15.25 17.00
N MET A 609 -18.31 -13.92 16.96
CA MET A 609 -19.10 -13.16 17.95
C MET A 609 -20.47 -12.68 17.44
N HIS A 610 -20.67 -12.50 16.12
CA HIS A 610 -21.86 -11.83 15.58
C HIS A 610 -22.71 -12.69 14.63
N GLY A 611 -22.57 -14.02 14.68
CA GLY A 611 -23.51 -14.96 14.07
C GLY A 611 -23.32 -15.24 12.58
N SER A 612 -22.25 -14.72 11.96
CA SER A 612 -21.81 -15.09 10.60
C SER A 612 -20.75 -16.21 10.61
N THR A 613 -20.80 -17.10 11.60
CA THR A 613 -19.84 -18.18 11.78
C THR A 613 -19.86 -19.11 10.56
N PRO A 614 -18.70 -19.56 10.06
CA PRO A 614 -18.67 -20.60 9.03
C PRO A 614 -19.44 -21.86 9.46
N PRO A 615 -19.87 -22.70 8.51
CA PRO A 615 -20.60 -23.93 8.82
C PRO A 615 -19.83 -24.77 9.85
N VAL A 616 -20.54 -25.30 10.85
CA VAL A 616 -19.95 -26.12 11.93
C VAL A 616 -19.17 -27.33 11.41
N SER A 617 -19.49 -27.80 10.20
CA SER A 617 -18.80 -28.91 9.55
C SER A 617 -17.43 -28.56 8.97
N ASP A 618 -17.07 -27.27 8.85
CA ASP A 618 -15.79 -26.82 8.31
C ASP A 618 -14.71 -26.71 9.40
N GLU A 619 -14.27 -27.87 9.89
CA GLU A 619 -13.28 -27.96 10.96
C GLU A 619 -11.93 -27.35 10.56
N ASN A 620 -11.59 -27.34 9.27
CA ASN A 620 -10.34 -26.76 8.78
C ASN A 620 -10.36 -25.23 8.90
N GLU A 621 -11.44 -24.58 8.50
CA GLU A 621 -11.60 -23.12 8.66
C GLU A 621 -11.55 -22.72 10.14
N HIS A 622 -12.21 -23.50 11.00
CA HIS A 622 -12.18 -23.28 12.45
C HIS A 622 -10.79 -23.49 13.05
N SER A 623 -10.03 -24.50 12.59
CA SER A 623 -8.66 -24.75 13.05
C SER A 623 -7.71 -23.61 12.66
N ILE A 624 -7.82 -23.10 11.43
CA ILE A 624 -7.01 -21.96 10.95
C ILE A 624 -7.31 -20.70 11.79
N ALA A 625 -8.59 -20.42 12.04
CA ALA A 625 -8.98 -19.27 12.86
C ALA A 625 -8.46 -19.40 14.30
N TYR A 626 -8.57 -20.59 14.91
CA TYR A 626 -8.08 -20.87 16.26
C TYR A 626 -6.57 -20.62 16.39
N ILE A 627 -5.76 -21.20 15.50
CA ILE A 627 -4.30 -20.99 15.49
C ILE A 627 -3.98 -19.51 15.24
N THR A 628 -4.76 -18.82 14.41
CA THR A 628 -4.58 -17.39 14.20
C THR A 628 -4.86 -16.58 15.47
N PHE A 629 -5.92 -16.87 16.22
CA PHE A 629 -6.20 -16.20 17.49
C PHE A 629 -5.07 -16.42 18.52
N LEU A 630 -4.54 -17.65 18.63
CA LEU A 630 -3.40 -17.91 19.50
C LEU A 630 -2.15 -17.14 19.10
N LYS A 631 -1.88 -17.05 17.80
CA LYS A 631 -0.77 -16.24 17.28
C LYS A 631 -0.94 -14.76 17.65
N LEU A 632 -2.13 -14.20 17.45
CA LEU A 632 -2.42 -12.80 17.80
C LEU A 632 -2.29 -12.57 19.30
N LEU A 633 -2.74 -13.51 20.14
CA LEU A 633 -2.61 -13.44 21.58
C LEU A 633 -1.14 -13.47 22.01
N ALA A 634 -0.34 -14.39 21.45
CA ALA A 634 1.09 -14.46 21.73
C ALA A 634 1.82 -13.16 21.35
N ILE A 635 1.53 -12.60 20.17
CA ILE A 635 2.08 -11.31 19.75
C ILE A 635 1.68 -10.22 20.75
N LEU A 636 0.39 -10.13 21.10
CA LEU A 636 -0.10 -9.11 22.03
C LEU A 636 0.60 -9.20 23.39
N LEU A 637 0.72 -10.39 23.97
CA LEU A 637 1.39 -10.59 25.26
C LEU A 637 2.88 -10.23 25.21
N LEU A 638 3.58 -10.56 24.13
CA LEU A 638 4.97 -10.15 23.93
C LEU A 638 5.10 -8.63 23.76
N LYS A 639 4.13 -7.95 23.14
CA LYS A 639 4.11 -6.49 23.03
C LYS A 639 3.84 -5.80 24.37
N ILE A 640 3.03 -6.42 25.23
CA ILE A 640 2.81 -5.96 26.62
C ILE A 640 4.10 -6.13 27.44
N GLU A 641 4.75 -7.29 27.35
CA GLU A 641 6.04 -7.52 28.02
C GLU A 641 7.08 -6.48 27.62
N ASP A 642 7.24 -6.26 26.32
CA ASP A 642 8.15 -5.27 25.76
C ASP A 642 7.89 -3.87 26.32
N ASP A 643 6.62 -3.46 26.35
CA ASP A 643 6.21 -2.15 26.84
C ASP A 643 6.53 -1.96 28.33
N LEU A 644 6.24 -2.98 29.16
CA LEU A 644 6.58 -3.00 30.59
C LEU A 644 8.10 -2.96 30.81
N TRP A 645 8.86 -3.72 30.02
CA TRP A 645 10.32 -3.78 30.10
C TRP A 645 10.96 -2.43 29.77
N LEU A 646 10.53 -1.81 28.67
CA LEU A 646 11.00 -0.50 28.25
C LEU A 646 10.62 0.59 29.27
N ALA A 647 9.40 0.57 29.81
CA ALA A 647 8.95 1.53 30.80
C ALA A 647 9.80 1.46 32.07
N ARG A 648 10.06 0.25 32.57
CA ARG A 648 10.95 0.03 33.72
C ARG A 648 12.37 0.52 33.42
N ARG A 649 12.91 0.25 32.23
CA ARG A 649 14.25 0.70 31.83
C ARG A 649 14.34 2.23 31.74
N ALA A 650 13.32 2.89 31.18
CA ALA A 650 13.26 4.34 31.08
C ALA A 650 13.23 5.01 32.47
N LEU A 651 12.45 4.45 33.41
CA LEU A 651 12.40 4.93 34.80
C LEU A 651 13.77 4.82 35.49
N VAL A 652 14.50 3.72 35.30
CA VAL A 652 15.84 3.54 35.88
C VAL A 652 16.83 4.58 35.31
N ILE A 653 16.80 4.83 34.00
CA ILE A 653 17.66 5.85 33.38
C ILE A 653 17.33 7.24 33.93
N HIS A 654 16.05 7.58 34.08
CA HIS A 654 15.63 8.87 34.64
C HIS A 654 16.08 9.02 36.11
N ALA A 655 15.95 7.97 36.93
CA ALA A 655 16.39 7.97 38.31
C ALA A 655 17.92 8.18 38.44
N ILE A 656 18.72 7.50 37.60
CA ILE A 656 20.19 7.64 37.58
C ILE A 656 20.60 9.06 37.21
N ASN A 657 19.99 9.63 36.17
CA ASN A 657 20.30 10.99 35.73
C ASN A 657 19.93 12.04 36.79
N ASN A 658 18.83 11.86 37.53
CA ASN A 658 18.45 12.77 38.61
C ASN A 658 19.32 12.64 39.88
N THR A 659 20.02 11.51 40.07
CA THR A 659 21.00 11.36 41.17
C THR A 659 22.40 11.89 40.87
N MET A 660 22.69 12.25 39.61
CA MET A 660 23.98 12.84 39.21
C MET A 660 24.00 14.37 39.16
N TYR A 661 22.92 15.04 39.59
CA TYR A 661 22.84 16.50 39.70
C TYR A 661 22.83 16.98 41.15
#